data_AF-A0A2N2RK91-F1
#
_entry.id   AF-A0A2N2RK91-F1
#
_cell.length_a   1.000
_cell.length_b   1.000
_cell.length_c   1.000
_cell.angle_alpha   90.00
_cell.angle_beta   90.00
_cell.angle_gamma   90.00
#
_symmetry.space_group_name_H-M   'P 1'
#
loop_
_entity.id
_entity.type
_entity.pdbx_description
1 polymer ?
#
loop_
_entity_poly.entity_id
_entity_poly.type
_entity_poly.pdbx_seq_one_letter_code
_entity_poly.pdbx_strand_id
1 'polypeptide(L)'
;MGRSGSNWSPPTCAAAWKNFWGPTLDALFFGLPRWAQSCGCQFPGTCSGTFLFGLEFSMKSFNIFRLLGRIRIGRRLGLGFGLILVLMLALIALVEYRMSQIEQHTEDVFKENVGALGYLERMSDSVYIVANATRSLLLLKSDAEVVAAEREKIVGALDQYDGAFKAVSTLTASAEVEAILRSMSEERSKFGAINQRVLSLLDQKNTDEAAAILGKEQMPVEEAWQEQIDTFAFMQHKQSEAAKADIDRQLSASKKFNVGTGAVLVALAATLAFVIARSITSPIGELQRAIQRVQDGGTLDALATIETRDEMADMGVAVNLLLQEQIAARDKIEAERRQAEAENERLNNSVIAILQAVHQLSQRDLTVRVAVTEDIIGTVSDSINQLTDETVKVLMDVHRIAGQVAEGSSNVRSQAQLVSTTADAERKRVGQMIDSLNDTTQSINQVAAMVEQSNTSAVQATQVTDLALDTVTAAVKGMEAIRETIAETEKRIKRLGERSQEISGIVNLINTISERTHVLALNASMQAAVAGEAGRGFAVVAEEVQRLAESSRNATQQIATLVSNIQIETNETISTVNRTIGQVVQGSEQAQKAGDQMRRTQQFTAELVAQIQRIAEASSEQRAKSGTLLSSVQIMGESADRTALQIEAQNQETESLLASARRLVDSVSVFKLPKSV
;
A
#
# COMPACT_ATOMS: atom_id res chain seq x y z
N MET A 1 39.90 41.58 -60.54
CA MET A 1 39.56 40.15 -60.32
C MET A 1 38.28 40.11 -59.51
N GLY A 2 37.22 39.52 -60.08
CA GLY A 2 35.85 39.68 -59.58
C GLY A 2 35.38 38.63 -58.57
N ARG A 3 34.12 38.81 -58.13
CA ARG A 3 33.09 37.80 -57.78
C ARG A 3 31.91 38.55 -57.16
N SER A 4 30.79 38.66 -57.88
CA SER A 4 29.59 37.82 -57.78
C SER A 4 28.82 38.01 -56.47
N GLY A 5 27.73 38.78 -56.55
CA GLY A 5 26.74 38.89 -55.50
C GLY A 5 25.92 37.61 -55.35
N SER A 6 25.57 37.30 -54.11
CA SER A 6 24.45 36.42 -53.77
C SER A 6 23.50 37.19 -52.87
N ASN A 7 22.23 37.12 -53.25
CA ASN A 7 21.11 37.88 -52.71
C ASN A 7 20.46 37.03 -51.61
N TRP A 8 20.48 37.49 -50.36
CA TRP A 8 19.68 36.93 -49.25
C TRP A 8 18.93 38.07 -48.60
N SER A 9 17.61 38.12 -48.81
CA SER A 9 16.69 38.97 -48.06
C SER A 9 16.33 38.29 -46.73
N PRO A 10 16.47 38.94 -45.56
CA PRO A 10 15.94 38.42 -44.31
C PRO A 10 14.43 38.66 -44.22
N PRO A 11 13.69 37.80 -43.50
CA PRO A 11 12.24 37.86 -43.41
C PRO A 11 11.79 39.11 -42.67
N THR A 12 10.67 39.69 -43.11
CA THR A 12 10.01 40.77 -42.37
C THR A 12 9.61 40.26 -40.98
N CYS A 13 9.90 41.07 -39.96
CA CYS A 13 9.59 40.81 -38.54
C CYS A 13 8.12 40.43 -38.26
N ALA A 14 7.21 40.69 -39.21
CA ALA A 14 5.80 40.34 -39.13
C ALA A 14 5.51 38.82 -39.17
N ALA A 15 6.41 38.00 -39.74
CA ALA A 15 6.18 36.55 -39.85
C ALA A 15 6.51 35.77 -38.57
N ALA A 16 7.42 36.29 -37.72
CA ALA A 16 7.81 35.64 -36.47
C ALA A 16 6.79 35.85 -35.34
N TRP A 17 6.01 36.93 -35.39
CA TRP A 17 5.08 37.30 -34.32
C TRP A 17 3.77 36.48 -34.35
N LYS A 18 3.33 36.05 -35.54
CA LYS A 18 2.10 35.28 -35.73
C LYS A 18 2.20 33.80 -35.32
N ASN A 19 3.42 33.27 -35.19
CA ASN A 19 3.65 31.86 -34.82
C ASN A 19 3.77 31.63 -33.31
N PHE A 20 3.94 32.68 -32.50
CA PHE A 20 4.16 32.54 -31.06
C PHE A 20 2.87 32.69 -30.22
N TRP A 21 1.83 33.30 -30.78
CA TRP A 21 0.53 33.45 -30.12
C TRP A 21 -0.57 32.89 -31.03
N GLY A 22 -1.12 31.74 -30.64
CA GLY A 22 -2.32 31.17 -31.26
C GLY A 22 -3.55 32.09 -31.11
N PRO A 23 -4.69 31.73 -31.73
CA PRO A 23 -5.76 32.66 -32.11
C PRO A 23 -6.66 33.20 -30.97
N THR A 24 -6.22 33.16 -29.71
CA THR A 24 -7.08 33.50 -28.55
C THR A 24 -7.02 34.96 -28.08
N LEU A 25 -6.35 35.86 -28.81
CA LEU A 25 -6.19 37.27 -28.39
C LEU A 25 -6.69 38.32 -29.42
N ASP A 26 -7.42 37.91 -30.45
CA ASP A 26 -7.98 38.84 -31.45
C ASP A 26 -9.21 39.62 -30.95
N ALA A 27 -9.76 39.32 -29.76
CA ALA A 27 -11.02 39.90 -29.28
C ALA A 27 -10.89 41.22 -28.47
N LEU A 28 -9.68 41.68 -28.14
CA LEU A 28 -9.50 42.80 -27.18
C LEU A 28 -8.99 44.13 -27.75
N PHE A 29 -8.69 44.21 -29.06
CA PHE A 29 -8.19 45.46 -29.67
C PHE A 29 -8.93 45.82 -30.96
N PHE A 30 -10.17 46.27 -30.82
CA PHE A 30 -10.86 47.05 -31.86
C PHE A 30 -10.78 48.54 -31.51
N GLY A 31 -9.90 49.27 -32.18
CA GLY A 31 -9.94 50.73 -32.20
C GLY A 31 -8.59 51.43 -32.37
N LEU A 32 -8.48 52.20 -33.47
CA LEU A 32 -7.59 53.36 -33.73
C LEU A 32 -6.24 53.12 -34.45
N PRO A 33 -5.74 54.10 -35.24
CA PRO A 33 -5.60 53.93 -36.70
C PRO A 33 -4.15 53.96 -37.24
N ARG A 34 -4.06 53.61 -38.54
CA ARG A 34 -2.89 53.61 -39.44
C ARG A 34 -2.05 54.90 -39.44
N TRP A 35 -0.74 54.79 -39.25
CA TRP A 35 0.24 55.76 -39.75
C TRP A 35 1.55 55.01 -40.07
N ALA A 36 1.67 54.65 -41.35
CA ALA A 36 2.92 54.28 -41.99
C ALA A 36 3.57 55.55 -42.57
N GLN A 37 4.89 55.47 -42.80
CA GLN A 37 5.75 56.36 -43.61
C GLN A 37 6.42 57.55 -42.88
N SER A 38 7.68 57.37 -42.49
CA SER A 38 8.83 58.17 -42.98
C SER A 38 10.10 57.80 -42.22
N CYS A 39 10.99 57.03 -42.85
CA CYS A 39 12.39 56.88 -42.42
C CYS A 39 13.27 57.49 -43.52
N GLY A 40 13.86 58.65 -43.25
CA GLY A 40 15.01 59.18 -43.97
C GLY A 40 16.23 59.05 -43.06
N CYS A 41 17.24 58.28 -43.49
CA CYS A 41 18.52 58.14 -42.80
C CYS A 41 19.53 59.18 -43.33
N GLN A 42 20.30 59.79 -42.44
CA GLN A 42 21.58 60.43 -42.77
C GLN A 42 22.61 60.11 -41.65
N PHE A 43 23.77 59.60 -42.07
CA PHE A 43 24.97 59.08 -41.37
C PHE A 43 25.65 60.07 -40.36
N PRO A 44 26.77 59.72 -39.67
CA PRO A 44 27.01 58.63 -38.71
C PRO A 44 27.76 59.07 -37.42
N GLY A 45 27.79 58.25 -36.36
CA GLY A 45 28.81 58.40 -35.31
C GLY A 45 28.45 57.78 -33.96
N THR A 46 29.22 56.76 -33.59
CA THR A 46 29.36 56.14 -32.25
C THR A 46 28.14 55.42 -31.65
N CYS A 47 28.11 54.10 -31.86
CA CYS A 47 27.41 53.15 -31.00
C CYS A 47 28.13 53.01 -29.65
N SER A 48 27.43 53.32 -28.57
CA SER A 48 27.68 52.76 -27.24
C SER A 48 26.32 52.31 -26.71
N GLY A 49 26.16 51.01 -26.53
CA GLY A 49 24.89 50.36 -26.24
C GLY A 49 24.46 50.57 -24.79
N THR A 50 23.17 50.85 -24.61
CA THR A 50 22.45 50.49 -23.38
C THR A 50 21.01 50.20 -23.79
N PHE A 51 20.73 48.91 -24.02
CA PHE A 51 19.40 48.37 -24.23
C PHE A 51 18.68 48.37 -22.86
N LEU A 52 17.88 49.40 -22.61
CA LEU A 52 16.86 49.37 -21.57
C LEU A 52 15.49 49.60 -22.24
N PHE A 53 14.60 48.65 -21.97
CA PHE A 53 13.20 48.61 -22.37
C PHE A 53 12.49 49.96 -22.14
N GLY A 54 12.40 50.77 -23.19
CA GLY A 54 11.52 51.93 -23.27
C GLY A 54 10.20 51.55 -23.91
N LEU A 55 9.30 50.95 -23.13
CA LEU A 55 7.86 50.97 -23.45
C LEU A 55 7.32 52.33 -22.97
N GLU A 56 7.42 53.35 -23.82
CA GLU A 56 6.59 54.55 -23.67
C GLU A 56 5.15 54.18 -24.00
N PHE A 57 4.44 53.65 -23.00
CA PHE A 57 3.00 53.56 -23.03
C PHE A 57 2.45 54.99 -22.87
N SER A 58 2.13 55.62 -23.99
CA SER A 58 1.45 56.92 -24.06
C SER A 58 0.03 56.79 -23.49
N MET A 59 -0.10 56.83 -22.16
CA MET A 59 -1.37 57.08 -21.47
C MET A 59 -1.62 58.59 -21.44
N LYS A 60 -2.09 59.16 -22.56
CA LYS A 60 -2.55 60.55 -22.60
C LYS A 60 -4.05 60.73 -22.28
N SER A 61 -4.71 59.73 -21.68
CA SER A 61 -6.14 59.82 -21.37
C SER A 61 -6.56 59.13 -20.07
N PHE A 62 -5.83 59.32 -18.97
CA PHE A 62 -6.41 59.35 -17.60
C PHE A 62 -5.34 59.90 -16.66
N ASN A 63 -5.42 61.18 -16.30
CA ASN A 63 -4.44 61.81 -15.40
C ASN A 63 -4.64 61.37 -13.94
N ILE A 64 -4.40 60.08 -13.65
CA ILE A 64 -4.45 59.49 -12.30
C ILE A 64 -3.54 60.26 -11.33
N PHE A 65 -2.40 60.76 -11.84
CA PHE A 65 -1.47 61.59 -11.08
C PHE A 65 -2.09 62.92 -10.62
N ARG A 66 -2.92 63.58 -11.45
CA ARG A 66 -3.62 64.82 -11.04
C ARG A 66 -4.78 64.55 -10.07
N LEU A 67 -5.43 63.40 -10.19
CA LEU A 67 -6.50 63.00 -9.27
C LEU A 67 -5.94 62.72 -7.87
N LEU A 68 -4.80 62.03 -7.80
CA LEU A 68 -4.12 61.67 -6.55
C LEU A 68 -3.47 62.87 -5.86
N GLY A 69 -3.00 63.87 -6.61
CA GLY A 69 -2.45 65.12 -6.07
C GLY A 69 -3.48 66.07 -5.44
N ARG A 70 -4.76 65.65 -5.35
CA ARG A 70 -5.83 66.37 -4.61
C ARG A 70 -6.11 65.77 -3.23
N ILE A 71 -5.45 64.67 -2.88
CA ILE A 71 -5.68 63.92 -1.65
C ILE A 71 -4.45 64.05 -0.76
N ARG A 72 -4.68 64.33 0.52
CA ARG A 72 -3.63 64.36 1.54
C ARG A 72 -2.78 63.08 1.54
N ILE A 73 -1.45 63.22 1.63
CA ILE A 73 -0.46 62.14 1.51
C ILE A 73 -0.75 61.00 2.48
N GLY A 74 -1.12 61.30 3.73
CA GLY A 74 -1.47 60.29 4.73
C GLY A 74 -2.71 59.46 4.34
N ARG A 75 -3.75 60.10 3.82
CA ARG A 75 -4.96 59.39 3.32
C ARG A 75 -4.66 58.59 2.07
N ARG A 76 -3.75 59.07 1.23
CA ARG A 76 -3.35 58.39 0.02
C ARG A 76 -2.55 57.11 0.28
N LEU A 77 -1.58 57.16 1.20
CA LEU A 77 -0.87 55.96 1.69
C LEU A 77 -1.84 55.00 2.36
N GLY A 78 -2.74 55.51 3.22
CA GLY A 78 -3.78 54.70 3.87
C GLY A 78 -4.72 54.00 2.88
N LEU A 79 -5.18 54.69 1.83
CA LEU A 79 -6.00 54.09 0.77
C LEU A 79 -5.21 53.07 -0.07
N GLY A 80 -3.92 53.33 -0.33
CA GLY A 80 -3.05 52.39 -1.05
C GLY A 80 -2.81 51.09 -0.28
N PHE A 81 -2.42 51.19 0.99
CA PHE A 81 -2.25 50.02 1.86
C PHE A 81 -3.58 49.32 2.16
N GLY A 82 -4.67 50.08 2.37
CA GLY A 82 -6.00 49.54 2.58
C GLY A 82 -6.52 48.74 1.37
N LEU A 83 -6.31 49.23 0.15
CA LEU A 83 -6.67 48.52 -1.07
C LEU A 83 -5.90 47.20 -1.21
N ILE A 84 -4.59 47.20 -0.90
CA ILE A 84 -3.77 45.98 -0.93
C ILE A 84 -4.28 44.96 0.10
N LEU A 85 -4.59 45.38 1.33
CA LEU A 85 -5.13 44.51 2.37
C LEU A 85 -6.49 43.90 2.00
N VAL A 86 -7.39 44.70 1.41
CA VAL A 86 -8.69 44.21 0.94
C VAL A 86 -8.51 43.19 -0.19
N LEU A 87 -7.61 43.45 -1.14
CA LEU A 87 -7.32 42.51 -2.23
C LEU A 87 -6.65 41.22 -1.73
N MET A 88 -5.81 41.31 -0.69
CA MET A 88 -5.24 40.12 -0.02
C MET A 88 -6.32 39.29 0.66
N LEU A 89 -7.22 39.91 1.43
CA LEU A 89 -8.33 39.20 2.08
C LEU A 89 -9.28 38.55 1.07
N ALA A 90 -9.58 39.24 -0.03
CA ALA A 90 -10.38 38.69 -1.11
C ALA A 90 -9.71 37.47 -1.78
N LEU A 91 -8.39 37.48 -1.94
CA LEU A 91 -7.67 36.32 -2.47
C LEU A 91 -7.67 35.16 -1.48
N ILE A 92 -7.42 35.41 -0.19
CA ILE A 92 -7.48 34.37 0.85
C ILE A 92 -8.86 33.71 0.85
N ALA A 93 -9.93 34.50 0.84
CA ALA A 93 -11.30 33.97 0.77
C ALA A 93 -11.57 33.16 -0.52
N LEU A 94 -11.01 33.59 -1.67
CA LEU A 94 -11.16 32.86 -2.94
C LEU A 94 -10.40 31.53 -2.94
N VAL A 95 -9.19 31.51 -2.36
CA VAL A 95 -8.39 30.29 -2.20
C VAL A 95 -9.10 29.32 -1.27
N GLU A 96 -9.61 29.80 -0.13
CA GLU A 96 -10.34 29.00 0.84
C GLU A 96 -11.62 28.40 0.24
N TYR A 97 -12.38 29.21 -0.51
CA TYR A 97 -13.57 28.75 -1.22
C TYR A 97 -13.27 27.64 -2.24
N ARG A 98 -12.18 27.79 -3.01
CA ARG A 98 -11.76 26.76 -3.98
C ARG A 98 -11.24 25.49 -3.30
N MET A 99 -10.56 25.63 -2.16
CA MET A 99 -10.05 24.48 -1.41
C MET A 99 -11.20 23.68 -0.78
N SER A 100 -12.20 24.36 -0.23
CA SER A 100 -13.40 23.75 0.34
C SER A 100 -14.21 22.94 -0.70
N GLN A 101 -14.29 23.41 -1.95
CA GLN A 101 -14.93 22.66 -3.04
C GLN A 101 -14.18 21.35 -3.38
N ILE A 102 -12.85 21.36 -3.34
CA ILE A 102 -12.03 20.17 -3.58
C ILE A 102 -12.16 19.19 -2.41
N GLU A 103 -12.22 19.70 -1.17
CA GLU A 103 -12.39 18.89 0.04
C GLU A 103 -13.73 18.13 0.03
N GLN A 104 -14.85 18.81 -0.29
CA GLN A 104 -16.16 18.17 -0.41
C GLN A 104 -16.18 17.07 -1.48
N HIS A 105 -15.65 17.35 -2.68
CA HIS A 105 -15.57 16.33 -3.73
C HIS A 105 -14.66 15.15 -3.37
N THR A 106 -13.61 15.38 -2.57
CA THR A 106 -12.74 14.30 -2.10
C THR A 106 -13.47 13.44 -1.07
N GLU A 107 -14.20 14.06 -0.14
CA GLU A 107 -14.97 13.36 0.89
C GLU A 107 -16.07 12.48 0.30
N ASP A 108 -16.79 12.97 -0.70
CA ASP A 108 -17.85 12.21 -1.40
C ASP A 108 -17.27 10.98 -2.11
N VAL A 109 -16.15 11.13 -2.84
CA VAL A 109 -15.47 10.02 -3.53
C VAL A 109 -14.96 8.96 -2.54
N PHE A 110 -14.42 9.37 -1.39
CA PHE A 110 -13.95 8.42 -0.38
C PHE A 110 -15.11 7.70 0.31
N LYS A 111 -16.21 8.38 0.63
CA LYS A 111 -17.37 7.76 1.28
C LYS A 111 -18.13 6.81 0.37
N GLU A 112 -18.37 7.19 -0.88
CA GLU A 112 -19.17 6.38 -1.82
C GLU A 112 -18.37 5.21 -2.40
N ASN A 113 -17.17 5.46 -2.93
CA ASN A 113 -16.46 4.44 -3.71
C ASN A 113 -15.50 3.59 -2.86
N VAL A 114 -14.69 4.22 -2.01
CA VAL A 114 -13.75 3.48 -1.14
C VAL A 114 -14.49 2.78 -0.01
N GLY A 115 -15.54 3.42 0.53
CA GLY A 115 -16.47 2.79 1.47
C GLY A 115 -17.14 1.55 0.89
N ALA A 116 -17.67 1.63 -0.34
CA ALA A 116 -18.28 0.48 -1.02
C ALA A 116 -17.32 -0.69 -1.19
N LEU A 117 -16.06 -0.45 -1.59
CA LEU A 117 -15.05 -1.51 -1.72
C LEU A 117 -14.84 -2.28 -0.42
N GLY A 118 -14.77 -1.60 0.73
CA GLY A 118 -14.63 -2.27 2.04
C GLY A 118 -15.89 -3.04 2.50
N TYR A 119 -17.07 -2.75 1.94
CA TYR A 119 -18.26 -3.60 2.13
C TYR A 119 -18.22 -4.81 1.20
N LEU A 120 -17.81 -4.64 -0.06
CA LEU A 120 -17.69 -5.72 -1.04
C LEU A 120 -16.64 -6.76 -0.63
N GLU A 121 -15.51 -6.32 -0.05
CA GLU A 121 -14.50 -7.21 0.52
C GLU A 121 -15.08 -8.06 1.65
N ARG A 122 -15.78 -7.44 2.62
CA ARG A 122 -16.46 -8.17 3.70
C ARG A 122 -17.52 -9.14 3.19
N MET A 123 -18.23 -8.77 2.13
CA MET A 123 -19.18 -9.66 1.46
C MET A 123 -18.46 -10.88 0.86
N SER A 124 -17.38 -10.65 0.10
CA SER A 124 -16.55 -11.71 -0.48
C SER A 124 -16.01 -12.65 0.60
N ASP A 125 -15.40 -12.13 1.65
CA ASP A 125 -14.87 -12.93 2.77
C ASP A 125 -15.96 -13.78 3.42
N SER A 126 -17.15 -13.21 3.59
CA SER A 126 -18.29 -13.93 4.16
C SER A 126 -18.73 -15.11 3.29
N VAL A 127 -18.75 -14.94 1.96
CA VAL A 127 -19.05 -16.05 1.02
C VAL A 127 -18.03 -17.17 1.16
N TYR A 128 -16.74 -16.85 1.16
CA TYR A 128 -15.66 -17.84 1.35
C TYR A 128 -15.73 -18.54 2.70
N ILE A 129 -15.98 -17.81 3.79
CA ILE A 129 -16.12 -18.41 5.14
C ILE A 129 -17.27 -19.40 5.16
N VAL A 130 -18.44 -19.03 4.62
CA VAL A 130 -19.61 -19.92 4.62
C VAL A 130 -19.33 -21.17 3.78
N ALA A 131 -18.78 -21.02 2.58
CA ALA A 131 -18.47 -22.16 1.71
C ALA A 131 -17.44 -23.11 2.35
N ASN A 132 -16.37 -22.58 2.93
CA ASN A 132 -15.33 -23.37 3.57
C ASN A 132 -15.80 -24.04 4.86
N ALA A 133 -16.58 -23.34 5.70
CA ALA A 133 -17.17 -23.93 6.90
C ALA A 133 -18.14 -25.06 6.54
N THR A 134 -18.96 -24.87 5.50
CA THR A 134 -19.90 -25.90 5.01
C THR A 134 -19.16 -27.13 4.48
N ARG A 135 -18.07 -26.95 3.72
CA ARG A 135 -17.20 -28.05 3.26
C ARG A 135 -16.49 -28.74 4.43
N SER A 136 -16.05 -27.98 5.43
CA SER A 136 -15.36 -28.52 6.62
C SER A 136 -16.28 -29.45 7.43
N LEU A 137 -17.58 -29.15 7.49
CA LEU A 137 -18.57 -30.00 8.15
C LEU A 137 -18.69 -31.42 7.53
N LEU A 138 -18.31 -31.62 6.25
CA LEU A 138 -18.22 -32.97 5.67
C LEU A 138 -17.08 -33.81 6.26
N LEU A 139 -15.99 -33.15 6.64
CA LEU A 139 -14.76 -33.81 7.11
C LEU A 139 -14.79 -34.08 8.62
N LEU A 140 -15.55 -33.28 9.36
CA LEU A 140 -15.67 -33.34 10.81
C LEU A 140 -16.62 -34.48 11.22
N LYS A 141 -16.10 -35.71 11.26
CA LYS A 141 -16.82 -36.88 11.76
C LYS A 141 -17.02 -36.79 13.28
N SER A 142 -18.19 -36.30 13.69
CA SER A 142 -18.84 -36.56 14.99
C SER A 142 -18.35 -35.80 16.24
N ASP A 143 -17.50 -34.77 16.10
CA ASP A 143 -17.21 -33.86 17.22
C ASP A 143 -18.27 -32.76 17.31
N ALA A 144 -19.17 -32.88 18.29
CA ALA A 144 -20.30 -31.97 18.45
C ALA A 144 -19.87 -30.52 18.74
N GLU A 145 -18.72 -30.32 19.39
CA GLU A 145 -18.21 -28.99 19.73
C GLU A 145 -17.66 -28.29 18.48
N VAL A 146 -16.89 -29.02 17.66
CA VAL A 146 -16.33 -28.48 16.42
C VAL A 146 -17.42 -28.24 15.37
N VAL A 147 -18.43 -29.12 15.29
CA VAL A 147 -19.59 -28.93 14.41
C VAL A 147 -20.42 -27.71 14.83
N ALA A 148 -20.60 -27.46 16.13
CA ALA A 148 -21.29 -26.28 16.62
C ALA A 148 -20.53 -24.99 16.28
N ALA A 149 -19.21 -24.99 16.45
CA ALA A 149 -18.36 -23.85 16.11
C ALA A 149 -18.39 -23.51 14.61
N GLU A 150 -18.34 -24.51 13.73
CA GLU A 150 -18.45 -24.28 12.27
C GLU A 150 -19.84 -23.75 11.87
N ARG A 151 -20.91 -24.20 12.54
CA ARG A 151 -22.26 -23.65 12.32
C ARG A 151 -22.37 -22.21 12.78
N GLU A 152 -21.75 -21.86 13.91
CA GLU A 152 -21.71 -20.48 14.40
C GLU A 152 -20.97 -19.56 13.42
N LYS A 153 -19.84 -20.02 12.84
CA LYS A 153 -19.12 -19.29 11.78
C LYS A 153 -19.99 -19.04 10.56
N ILE A 154 -20.76 -20.04 10.11
CA ILE A 154 -21.68 -19.89 8.98
C ILE A 154 -22.72 -18.79 9.28
N VAL A 155 -23.35 -18.83 10.45
CA VAL A 155 -24.37 -17.84 10.83
C VAL A 155 -23.76 -16.44 10.95
N GLY A 156 -22.61 -16.32 11.62
CA GLY A 156 -21.93 -15.03 11.79
C GLY A 156 -21.47 -14.41 10.48
N ALA A 157 -20.93 -15.22 9.56
CA ALA A 157 -20.52 -14.74 8.24
C ALA A 157 -21.73 -14.32 7.39
N LEU A 158 -22.85 -15.04 7.44
CA LEU A 158 -24.07 -14.62 6.74
C LEU A 158 -24.64 -13.31 7.29
N ASP A 159 -24.61 -13.09 8.60
CA ASP A 159 -25.04 -11.82 9.20
C ASP A 159 -24.12 -10.65 8.79
N GLN A 160 -22.79 -10.89 8.76
CA GLN A 160 -21.82 -9.92 8.25
C GLN A 160 -22.06 -9.59 6.78
N TYR A 161 -22.32 -10.61 5.95
CA TYR A 161 -22.70 -10.41 4.55
C TYR A 161 -23.94 -9.54 4.44
N ASP A 162 -25.02 -9.89 5.14
CA ASP A 162 -26.31 -9.19 5.03
C ASP A 162 -26.19 -7.74 5.52
N GLY A 163 -25.39 -7.49 6.57
CA GLY A 163 -25.06 -6.14 7.05
C GLY A 163 -24.27 -5.33 6.03
N ALA A 164 -23.24 -5.93 5.41
CA ALA A 164 -22.43 -5.29 4.39
C ALA A 164 -23.21 -5.04 3.08
N PHE A 165 -24.04 -6.00 2.66
CA PHE A 165 -24.94 -5.89 1.51
C PHE A 165 -25.93 -4.73 1.69
N LYS A 166 -26.53 -4.61 2.88
CA LYS A 166 -27.40 -3.49 3.21
C LYS A 166 -26.66 -2.16 3.12
N ALA A 167 -25.44 -2.07 3.67
CA ALA A 167 -24.66 -0.85 3.62
C ALA A 167 -24.31 -0.45 2.17
N VAL A 168 -23.80 -1.38 1.34
CA VAL A 168 -23.43 -1.06 -0.05
C VAL A 168 -24.64 -0.70 -0.91
N SER A 169 -25.81 -1.31 -0.65
CA SER A 169 -27.05 -0.98 -1.35
C SER A 169 -27.56 0.45 -1.11
N THR A 170 -27.12 1.09 -0.01
CA THR A 170 -27.47 2.49 0.29
C THR A 170 -26.50 3.52 -0.29
N LEU A 171 -25.33 3.08 -0.76
CA LEU A 171 -24.24 3.97 -1.20
C LEU A 171 -24.22 4.20 -2.72
N THR A 172 -24.97 3.42 -3.50
CA THR A 172 -24.81 3.40 -4.96
C THR A 172 -26.17 3.38 -5.67
N ALA A 173 -26.37 4.32 -6.61
CA ALA A 173 -27.65 4.55 -7.29
C ALA A 173 -27.47 4.60 -8.82
N SER A 174 -27.04 3.48 -9.43
CA SER A 174 -27.04 3.33 -10.89
C SER A 174 -27.85 2.10 -11.30
N ALA A 175 -28.53 2.18 -12.45
CA ALA A 175 -29.35 1.07 -12.95
C ALA A 175 -28.54 -0.23 -13.18
N GLU A 176 -27.26 -0.09 -13.52
CA GLU A 176 -26.32 -1.21 -13.68
C GLU A 176 -25.96 -1.84 -12.33
N VAL A 177 -25.70 -1.03 -11.31
CA VAL A 177 -25.40 -1.50 -9.95
C VAL A 177 -26.64 -2.13 -9.30
N GLU A 178 -27.84 -1.57 -9.49
CA GLU A 178 -29.08 -2.19 -9.01
C GLU A 178 -29.33 -3.57 -9.62
N ALA A 179 -28.96 -3.79 -10.88
CA ALA A 179 -29.07 -5.09 -11.53
C ALA A 179 -28.10 -6.11 -10.90
N ILE A 180 -26.86 -5.69 -10.63
CA ILE A 180 -25.85 -6.52 -9.96
C ILE A 180 -26.30 -6.87 -8.53
N LEU A 181 -26.78 -5.89 -7.75
CA LEU A 181 -27.28 -6.12 -6.39
C LEU A 181 -28.46 -7.08 -6.35
N ARG A 182 -29.36 -7.01 -7.36
CA ARG A 182 -30.46 -7.97 -7.50
C ARG A 182 -29.93 -9.38 -7.78
N SER A 183 -28.99 -9.50 -8.70
CA SER A 183 -28.33 -10.77 -9.03
C SER A 183 -27.64 -11.38 -7.80
N MET A 184 -26.89 -10.58 -7.03
CA MET A 184 -26.28 -11.00 -5.76
C MET A 184 -27.31 -11.51 -4.76
N SER A 185 -28.43 -10.80 -4.61
CA SER A 185 -29.51 -11.21 -3.71
C SER A 185 -30.17 -12.52 -4.14
N GLU A 186 -30.30 -12.75 -5.45
CA GLU A 186 -30.86 -13.99 -6.00
C GLU A 186 -29.91 -15.17 -5.74
N GLU A 187 -28.61 -15.01 -6.02
CA GLU A 187 -27.62 -16.07 -5.78
C GLU A 187 -27.44 -16.35 -4.28
N ARG A 188 -27.43 -15.32 -3.42
CA ARG A 188 -27.46 -15.49 -1.95
C ARG A 188 -28.66 -16.31 -1.47
N SER A 189 -29.84 -16.09 -2.06
CA SER A 189 -31.05 -16.83 -1.73
C SER A 189 -30.94 -18.31 -2.12
N LYS A 190 -30.48 -18.59 -3.35
CA LYS A 190 -30.22 -19.96 -3.83
C LYS A 190 -29.18 -20.66 -2.98
N PHE A 191 -28.05 -19.99 -2.70
CA PHE A 191 -26.98 -20.52 -1.87
C PHE A 191 -27.49 -20.87 -0.46
N GLY A 192 -28.29 -20.00 0.15
CA GLY A 192 -28.91 -20.25 1.45
C GLY A 192 -29.82 -21.49 1.47
N ALA A 193 -30.67 -21.66 0.45
CA ALA A 193 -31.54 -22.83 0.32
C ALA A 193 -30.74 -24.14 0.14
N ILE A 194 -29.67 -24.10 -0.65
CA ILE A 194 -28.75 -25.23 -0.83
C ILE A 194 -28.04 -25.54 0.49
N ASN A 195 -27.55 -24.52 1.19
CA ASN A 195 -26.83 -24.71 2.44
C ASN A 195 -27.72 -25.34 3.53
N GLN A 196 -28.99 -24.92 3.63
CA GLN A 196 -29.95 -25.56 4.53
C GLN A 196 -30.18 -27.04 4.19
N ARG A 197 -30.32 -27.38 2.90
CA ARG A 197 -30.43 -28.78 2.46
C ARG A 197 -29.19 -29.59 2.85
N VAL A 198 -27.99 -29.06 2.58
CA VAL A 198 -26.72 -29.70 2.95
C VAL A 198 -26.63 -29.93 4.46
N LEU A 199 -26.90 -28.91 5.28
CA LEU A 199 -26.89 -29.03 6.73
C LEU A 199 -27.89 -30.09 7.23
N SER A 200 -29.08 -30.15 6.63
CA SER A 200 -30.09 -31.16 6.99
C SER A 200 -29.67 -32.60 6.65
N LEU A 201 -28.92 -32.80 5.55
CA LEU A 201 -28.36 -34.09 5.17
C LEU A 201 -27.21 -34.50 6.08
N LEU A 202 -26.38 -33.53 6.49
CA LEU A 202 -25.32 -33.74 7.47
C LEU A 202 -25.90 -34.14 8.84
N ASP A 203 -27.02 -33.53 9.27
CA ASP A 203 -27.74 -33.92 10.49
C ASP A 203 -28.28 -35.37 10.41
N GLN A 204 -28.67 -35.80 9.22
CA GLN A 204 -29.11 -37.17 8.93
C GLN A 204 -27.94 -38.15 8.68
N LYS A 205 -26.69 -37.68 8.82
CA LYS A 205 -25.46 -38.44 8.54
C LYS A 205 -25.33 -38.93 7.09
N ASN A 206 -26.03 -38.30 6.15
CA ASN A 206 -25.97 -38.62 4.73
C ASN A 206 -24.90 -37.75 4.04
N THR A 207 -23.63 -38.08 4.29
CA THR A 207 -22.48 -37.29 3.83
C THR A 207 -22.25 -37.37 2.33
N ASP A 208 -22.60 -38.50 1.69
CA ASP A 208 -22.36 -38.72 0.26
C ASP A 208 -23.32 -37.86 -0.59
N GLU A 209 -24.59 -37.78 -0.18
CA GLU A 209 -25.57 -36.90 -0.84
C GLU A 209 -25.26 -35.42 -0.57
N ALA A 210 -24.85 -35.09 0.66
CA ALA A 210 -24.40 -33.74 1.00
C ALA A 210 -23.19 -33.31 0.14
N ALA A 211 -22.20 -34.18 -0.03
CA ALA A 211 -21.03 -33.92 -0.88
C ALA A 211 -21.43 -33.75 -2.36
N ALA A 212 -22.39 -34.54 -2.85
CA ALA A 212 -22.89 -34.43 -4.22
C ALA A 212 -23.60 -33.08 -4.47
N ILE A 213 -24.44 -32.63 -3.54
CA ILE A 213 -25.11 -31.32 -3.62
C ILE A 213 -24.08 -30.19 -3.54
N LEU A 214 -23.08 -30.30 -2.67
CA LEU A 214 -22.01 -29.31 -2.56
C LEU A 214 -21.24 -29.14 -3.87
N GLY A 215 -20.83 -30.24 -4.50
CA GLY A 215 -20.09 -30.19 -5.76
C GLY A 215 -20.92 -29.79 -6.99
N LYS A 216 -22.18 -30.25 -7.08
CA LYS A 216 -23.00 -30.06 -8.30
C LYS A 216 -23.94 -28.85 -8.24
N GLU A 217 -24.40 -28.48 -7.06
CA GLU A 217 -25.39 -27.39 -6.88
C GLU A 217 -24.75 -26.18 -6.17
N GLN A 218 -24.02 -26.37 -5.07
CA GLN A 218 -23.50 -25.24 -4.28
C GLN A 218 -22.34 -24.52 -4.98
N MET A 219 -21.31 -25.24 -5.46
CA MET A 219 -20.12 -24.64 -6.07
C MET A 219 -20.45 -23.69 -7.24
N PRO A 220 -21.31 -24.06 -8.22
CA PRO A 220 -21.65 -23.14 -9.31
C PRO A 220 -22.38 -21.88 -8.84
N VAL A 221 -23.21 -21.99 -7.80
CA VAL A 221 -23.94 -20.84 -7.22
C VAL A 221 -22.98 -19.96 -6.43
N GLU A 222 -22.02 -20.53 -5.72
CA GLU A 222 -20.93 -19.80 -5.06
C GLU A 222 -20.09 -19.01 -6.06
N GLU A 223 -19.65 -19.66 -7.14
CA GLU A 223 -18.86 -19.01 -8.21
C GLU A 223 -19.64 -17.87 -8.85
N ALA A 224 -20.90 -18.09 -9.21
CA ALA A 224 -21.76 -17.06 -9.79
C ALA A 224 -21.97 -15.88 -8.81
N TRP A 225 -22.16 -16.18 -7.52
CA TRP A 225 -22.33 -15.16 -6.49
C TRP A 225 -21.08 -14.32 -6.29
N GLN A 226 -19.91 -14.97 -6.22
CA GLN A 226 -18.60 -14.33 -6.10
C GLN A 226 -18.28 -13.48 -7.33
N GLU A 227 -18.58 -13.96 -8.52
CA GLU A 227 -18.37 -13.22 -9.77
C GLU A 227 -19.14 -11.89 -9.79
N GLN A 228 -20.35 -11.85 -9.23
CA GLN A 228 -21.09 -10.59 -9.10
C GLN A 228 -20.38 -9.61 -8.14
N ILE A 229 -19.84 -10.10 -7.03
CA ILE A 229 -19.12 -9.30 -6.04
C ILE A 229 -17.86 -8.71 -6.66
N ASP A 230 -17.09 -9.54 -7.38
CA ASP A 230 -15.88 -9.13 -8.07
C ASP A 230 -16.17 -8.13 -9.20
N THR A 231 -17.25 -8.35 -9.95
CA THR A 231 -17.70 -7.42 -11.00
C THR A 231 -18.01 -6.05 -10.41
N PHE A 232 -18.77 -6.01 -9.30
CA PHE A 232 -19.08 -4.74 -8.65
C PHE A 232 -17.82 -4.08 -8.07
N ALA A 233 -16.94 -4.87 -7.44
CA ALA A 233 -15.68 -4.35 -6.91
C ALA A 233 -14.80 -3.77 -8.02
N PHE A 234 -14.72 -4.43 -9.17
CA PHE A 234 -14.00 -3.93 -10.33
C PHE A 234 -14.59 -2.62 -10.87
N MET A 235 -15.92 -2.51 -10.94
CA MET A 235 -16.58 -1.26 -11.32
C MET A 235 -16.25 -0.12 -10.35
N GLN A 236 -16.29 -0.37 -9.04
CA GLN A 236 -15.96 0.63 -8.02
C GLN A 236 -14.48 1.02 -8.01
N HIS A 237 -13.59 0.06 -8.26
CA HIS A 237 -12.16 0.35 -8.44
C HIS A 237 -11.93 1.28 -9.64
N LYS A 238 -12.53 0.97 -10.79
CA LYS A 238 -12.42 1.77 -12.00
C LYS A 238 -13.00 3.18 -11.82
N GLN A 239 -14.12 3.32 -11.12
CA GLN A 239 -14.68 4.63 -10.77
C GLN A 239 -13.76 5.41 -9.82
N SER A 240 -13.15 4.75 -8.84
CA SER A 240 -12.20 5.36 -7.91
C SER A 240 -10.95 5.90 -8.63
N GLU A 241 -10.41 5.15 -9.59
CA GLU A 241 -9.26 5.60 -10.40
C GLU A 241 -9.61 6.80 -11.28
N ALA A 242 -10.79 6.78 -11.92
CA ALA A 242 -11.28 7.90 -12.71
C ALA A 242 -11.48 9.17 -11.86
N ALA A 243 -12.07 9.02 -10.67
CA ALA A 243 -12.27 10.10 -9.72
C ALA A 243 -10.93 10.68 -9.21
N LYS A 244 -9.95 9.82 -8.90
CA LYS A 244 -8.61 10.25 -8.50
C LYS A 244 -7.93 11.06 -9.61
N ALA A 245 -8.00 10.61 -10.86
CA ALA A 245 -7.43 11.32 -11.99
C ALA A 245 -8.08 12.70 -12.20
N ASP A 246 -9.38 12.84 -11.93
CA ASP A 246 -10.07 14.13 -11.96
C ASP A 246 -9.61 15.05 -10.82
N ILE A 247 -9.52 14.54 -9.58
CA ILE A 247 -9.00 15.27 -8.42
C ILE A 247 -7.58 15.79 -8.68
N ASP A 248 -6.69 14.97 -9.26
CA ASP A 248 -5.32 15.37 -9.59
C ASP A 248 -5.26 16.50 -10.64
N ARG A 249 -6.16 16.46 -11.63
CA ARG A 249 -6.32 17.53 -12.62
C ARG A 249 -6.82 18.81 -11.97
N GLN A 250 -7.84 18.72 -11.10
CA GLN A 250 -8.39 19.86 -10.38
C GLN A 250 -7.37 20.50 -9.42
N LEU A 251 -6.60 19.69 -8.68
CA LEU A 251 -5.50 20.16 -7.84
C LEU A 251 -4.41 20.86 -8.65
N SER A 252 -4.03 20.30 -9.80
CA SER A 252 -3.03 20.90 -10.68
C SER A 252 -3.51 22.21 -11.30
N ALA A 253 -4.78 22.28 -11.70
CA ALA A 253 -5.40 23.51 -12.19
C ALA A 253 -5.50 24.57 -11.09
N SER A 254 -5.90 24.18 -9.88
CA SER A 254 -5.97 25.06 -8.70
C SER A 254 -4.60 25.62 -8.33
N LYS A 255 -3.54 24.79 -8.31
CA LYS A 255 -2.15 25.23 -8.09
C LYS A 255 -1.71 26.28 -9.11
N LYS A 256 -1.96 26.04 -10.41
CA LYS A 256 -1.61 26.99 -11.48
C LYS A 256 -2.40 28.30 -11.35
N PHE A 257 -3.69 28.20 -11.02
CA PHE A 257 -4.55 29.35 -10.78
C PHE A 257 -4.03 30.19 -9.61
N ASN A 258 -3.72 29.57 -8.47
CA ASN A 258 -3.22 30.24 -7.26
C ASN A 258 -1.89 30.97 -7.53
N VAL A 259 -0.95 30.33 -8.24
CA VAL A 259 0.31 30.96 -8.66
C VAL A 259 0.04 32.14 -9.60
N GLY A 260 -0.86 31.99 -10.57
CA GLY A 260 -1.24 33.05 -11.50
C GLY A 260 -1.86 34.27 -10.81
N THR A 261 -2.84 34.06 -9.93
CA THR A 261 -3.48 35.15 -9.17
C THR A 261 -2.52 35.84 -8.21
N GLY A 262 -1.60 35.10 -7.60
CA GLY A 262 -0.53 35.67 -6.78
C GLY A 262 0.40 36.59 -7.58
N ALA A 263 0.80 36.18 -8.78
CA ALA A 263 1.64 36.99 -9.66
C ALA A 263 0.96 38.31 -10.09
N VAL A 264 -0.35 38.26 -10.40
CA VAL A 264 -1.14 39.46 -10.76
C VAL A 264 -1.22 40.43 -9.59
N LEU A 265 -1.40 39.94 -8.36
CA LEU A 265 -1.42 40.78 -7.16
C LEU A 265 -0.09 41.47 -6.90
N VAL A 266 1.03 40.76 -7.06
CA VAL A 266 2.37 41.35 -6.94
C VAL A 266 2.57 42.44 -8.00
N ALA A 267 2.12 42.22 -9.24
CA ALA A 267 2.19 43.21 -10.31
C ALA A 267 1.31 44.45 -10.02
N LEU A 268 0.10 44.26 -9.50
CA LEU A 268 -0.80 45.35 -9.09
C LEU A 268 -0.22 46.14 -7.91
N ALA A 269 0.33 45.46 -6.90
CA ALA A 269 0.98 46.09 -5.76
C ALA A 269 2.22 46.89 -6.20
N ALA A 270 3.05 46.34 -7.09
CA ALA A 270 4.21 47.04 -7.65
C ALA A 270 3.81 48.26 -8.47
N THR A 271 2.75 48.16 -9.27
CA THR A 271 2.22 49.27 -10.07
C THR A 271 1.66 50.37 -9.17
N LEU A 272 0.89 50.01 -8.14
CA LEU A 272 0.34 50.95 -7.17
C LEU A 272 1.46 51.64 -6.37
N ALA A 273 2.46 50.89 -5.93
CA ALA A 273 3.65 51.41 -5.26
C ALA A 273 4.42 52.38 -6.17
N PHE A 274 4.60 52.06 -7.45
CA PHE A 274 5.26 52.93 -8.42
C PHE A 274 4.49 54.25 -8.65
N VAL A 275 3.16 54.19 -8.79
CA VAL A 275 2.32 55.38 -8.98
C VAL A 275 2.31 56.28 -7.73
N ILE A 276 2.25 55.69 -6.53
CA ILE A 276 2.35 56.44 -5.27
C ILE A 276 3.76 57.03 -5.11
N ALA A 277 4.81 56.26 -5.33
CA ALA A 277 6.19 56.75 -5.23
C ALA A 277 6.45 57.92 -6.19
N ARG A 278 6.15 57.76 -7.48
CA ARG A 278 6.43 58.78 -8.52
C ARG A 278 5.71 60.10 -8.28
N SER A 279 4.53 60.05 -7.69
CA SER A 279 3.74 61.25 -7.41
C SER A 279 4.19 62.05 -6.18
N ILE A 280 4.99 61.44 -5.30
CA ILE A 280 5.57 62.10 -4.12
C ILE A 280 6.96 62.61 -4.50
N THR A 281 7.73 61.79 -5.22
CA THR A 281 9.10 62.16 -5.62
C THR A 281 9.15 63.23 -6.70
N SER A 282 8.17 63.29 -7.63
CA SER A 282 8.17 64.30 -8.69
C SER A 282 8.01 65.74 -8.15
N PRO A 283 7.06 66.06 -7.26
CA PRO A 283 6.95 67.40 -6.66
C PRO A 283 8.15 67.80 -5.80
N ILE A 284 8.72 66.86 -5.03
CA ILE A 284 9.92 67.10 -4.21
C ILE A 284 11.12 67.46 -5.10
N GLY A 285 11.27 66.79 -6.25
CA GLY A 285 12.34 67.10 -7.20
C GLY A 285 12.18 68.46 -7.89
N GLU A 286 10.98 69.03 -7.96
CA GLU A 286 10.77 70.40 -8.47
C GLU A 286 11.06 71.46 -7.41
N LEU A 287 10.70 71.19 -6.15
CA LEU A 287 11.05 72.01 -5.00
C LEU A 287 12.57 72.13 -4.81
N GLN A 288 13.30 71.01 -4.88
CA GLN A 288 14.76 71.01 -4.81
C GLN A 288 15.38 71.85 -5.94
N ARG A 289 14.88 71.69 -7.17
CA ARG A 289 15.36 72.45 -8.33
C ARG A 289 15.03 73.94 -8.25
N ALA A 290 13.96 74.34 -7.57
CA ALA A 290 13.63 75.75 -7.35
C ALA A 290 14.54 76.39 -6.28
N ILE A 291 14.83 75.66 -5.19
CA ILE A 291 15.78 76.11 -4.15
C ILE A 291 17.18 76.31 -4.74
N GLN A 292 17.67 75.37 -5.55
CA GLN A 292 18.99 75.48 -6.21
C GLN A 292 19.05 76.71 -7.15
N ARG A 293 17.99 76.96 -7.92
CA ARG A 293 17.91 78.10 -8.87
C ARG A 293 17.88 79.48 -8.19
N VAL A 294 17.37 79.56 -6.96
CA VAL A 294 17.41 80.80 -6.16
C VAL A 294 18.78 81.00 -5.50
N GLN A 295 19.47 79.91 -5.09
CA GLN A 295 20.84 80.00 -4.56
C GLN A 295 21.88 80.43 -5.60
N ASP A 296 21.68 80.10 -6.88
CA ASP A 296 22.58 80.46 -7.98
C ASP A 296 22.34 81.88 -8.55
N GLY A 297 21.55 82.72 -7.84
CA GLY A 297 21.39 84.15 -8.16
C GLY A 297 20.22 84.51 -9.08
N GLY A 298 19.21 83.65 -9.22
CA GLY A 298 18.00 83.93 -10.01
C GLY A 298 17.03 84.93 -9.35
N THR A 299 16.26 85.66 -10.17
CA THR A 299 15.13 86.52 -9.75
C THR A 299 13.81 85.73 -9.68
N LEU A 300 12.69 86.42 -9.33
CA LEU A 300 11.34 85.88 -9.00
C LEU A 300 10.74 84.84 -9.97
N ASP A 301 11.32 84.65 -11.16
CA ASP A 301 10.91 83.63 -12.15
C ASP A 301 11.41 82.21 -11.79
N ALA A 302 12.19 82.06 -10.71
CA ALA A 302 12.77 80.79 -10.24
C ALA A 302 11.87 79.98 -9.29
N LEU A 303 10.67 80.47 -8.96
CA LEU A 303 9.76 79.84 -8.00
C LEU A 303 9.18 78.50 -8.51
N ALA A 304 8.92 77.57 -7.59
CA ALA A 304 8.34 76.28 -7.94
C ALA A 304 6.84 76.42 -8.24
N THR A 305 6.41 76.08 -9.46
CA THR A 305 4.98 76.02 -9.81
C THR A 305 4.43 74.64 -9.44
N ILE A 306 3.96 74.48 -8.20
CA ILE A 306 3.36 73.21 -7.74
C ILE A 306 1.86 73.21 -8.06
N GLU A 307 1.43 72.37 -9.00
CA GLU A 307 0.01 72.22 -9.40
C GLU A 307 -0.83 71.30 -8.47
N THR A 308 -0.28 70.83 -7.34
CA THR A 308 -1.00 69.92 -6.42
C THR A 308 -1.86 70.69 -5.40
N ARG A 309 -2.74 70.00 -4.66
CA ARG A 309 -3.60 70.55 -3.60
C ARG A 309 -3.50 69.74 -2.29
N ASP A 310 -2.34 69.14 -2.07
CA ASP A 310 -1.99 68.30 -0.93
C ASP A 310 -0.90 68.97 -0.08
N GLU A 311 -0.34 68.27 0.90
CA GLU A 311 0.70 68.82 1.79
C GLU A 311 1.95 69.30 1.02
N MET A 312 2.16 68.85 -0.23
CA MET A 312 3.23 69.37 -1.10
C MET A 312 2.90 70.75 -1.67
N ALA A 313 1.62 71.08 -1.82
CA ALA A 313 1.19 72.44 -2.19
C ALA A 313 1.38 73.40 -1.01
N ASP A 314 1.07 72.97 0.21
CA ASP A 314 1.33 73.74 1.43
C ASP A 314 2.83 73.96 1.64
N MET A 315 3.65 72.92 1.39
CA MET A 315 5.12 73.03 1.42
C MET A 315 5.67 73.89 0.27
N GLY A 316 5.04 73.84 -0.92
CA GLY A 316 5.37 74.72 -2.05
C GLY A 316 5.07 76.18 -1.81
N VAL A 317 3.93 76.48 -1.19
CA VAL A 317 3.57 77.82 -0.75
C VAL A 317 4.51 78.28 0.35
N ALA A 318 4.81 77.44 1.35
CA ALA A 318 5.75 77.77 2.43
C ALA A 318 7.19 77.98 1.93
N VAL A 319 7.68 77.15 1.00
CA VAL A 319 9.00 77.30 0.39
C VAL A 319 9.04 78.51 -0.55
N ASN A 320 8.00 78.77 -1.35
CA ASN A 320 7.93 79.98 -2.18
C ASN A 320 7.81 81.26 -1.34
N LEU A 321 7.12 81.22 -0.18
CA LEU A 321 7.07 82.31 0.81
C LEU A 321 8.43 82.52 1.48
N LEU A 322 9.15 81.45 1.85
CA LEU A 322 10.52 81.51 2.40
C LEU A 322 11.55 82.04 1.38
N LEU A 323 11.43 81.65 0.11
CA LEU A 323 12.27 82.14 -0.98
C LEU A 323 11.92 83.60 -1.36
N GLN A 324 10.65 84.02 -1.19
CA GLN A 324 10.23 85.42 -1.30
C GLN A 324 10.70 86.27 -0.10
N GLU A 325 10.67 85.75 1.12
CA GLU A 325 11.20 86.44 2.31
C GLU A 325 12.72 86.56 2.28
N GLN A 326 13.46 85.57 1.78
CA GLN A 326 14.92 85.62 1.65
C GLN A 326 15.43 86.74 0.72
N ILE A 327 14.64 87.15 -0.28
CA ILE A 327 14.98 88.27 -1.18
C ILE A 327 14.63 89.64 -0.54
N ALA A 328 13.72 89.68 0.44
CA ALA A 328 13.28 90.91 1.13
C ALA A 328 13.88 91.10 2.55
N ALA A 329 14.49 90.06 3.13
CA ALA A 329 15.06 90.08 4.49
C ALA A 329 16.57 90.38 4.53
N ARG A 330 17.11 91.06 3.51
CA ARG A 330 18.54 91.43 3.47
C ARG A 330 18.90 92.71 4.25
N ASP A 331 17.91 93.48 4.71
CA ASP A 331 18.16 94.80 5.34
C ASP A 331 17.59 94.96 6.77
N LYS A 332 17.27 93.88 7.50
CA LYS A 332 16.64 94.02 8.84
C LYS A 332 16.98 92.95 9.89
N ILE A 333 18.24 92.51 9.96
CA ILE A 333 18.72 91.66 11.09
C ILE A 333 19.99 92.28 11.70
N GLU A 334 19.85 93.47 12.28
CA GLU A 334 20.89 94.06 13.12
C GLU A 334 20.33 94.80 14.35
N ALA A 335 19.00 94.78 14.53
CA ALA A 335 18.32 95.56 15.58
C ALA A 335 17.68 94.73 16.72
N GLU A 336 17.71 93.39 16.69
CA GLU A 336 17.29 92.54 17.83
C GLU A 336 18.47 92.00 18.66
N ARG A 337 19.71 92.36 18.28
CA ARG A 337 20.96 91.87 18.91
C ARG A 337 21.29 92.51 20.26
N ARG A 338 20.29 92.94 21.04
CA ARG A 338 20.51 93.49 22.40
C ARG A 338 19.62 92.88 23.49
N GLN A 339 18.69 91.99 23.13
CA GLN A 339 17.95 91.17 24.10
C GLN A 339 18.36 89.69 24.07
N ALA A 340 18.98 89.22 22.99
CA ALA A 340 19.49 87.85 22.86
C ALA A 340 20.75 87.56 23.69
N GLU A 341 21.41 88.56 24.30
CA GLU A 341 22.68 88.34 25.03
C GLU A 341 22.47 87.86 26.48
N ALA A 342 21.32 88.14 27.12
CA ALA A 342 21.02 87.66 28.48
C ALA A 342 20.34 86.28 28.51
N GLU A 343 19.66 85.89 27.43
CA GLU A 343 19.15 84.51 27.24
C GLU A 343 20.28 83.58 26.74
N ASN A 344 21.25 84.10 25.96
CA ASN A 344 22.41 83.35 25.47
C ASN A 344 23.32 82.79 26.58
N GLU A 345 23.46 83.43 27.74
CA GLU A 345 24.32 82.89 28.81
C GLU A 345 23.66 81.73 29.58
N ARG A 346 22.34 81.76 29.77
CA ARG A 346 21.56 80.65 30.35
C ARG A 346 21.37 79.49 29.35
N LEU A 347 21.10 79.83 28.08
CA LEU A 347 21.08 78.87 26.98
C LEU A 347 22.48 78.28 26.75
N ASN A 348 23.57 79.06 26.75
CA ASN A 348 24.93 78.51 26.55
C ASN A 348 25.29 77.49 27.63
N ASN A 349 25.00 77.74 28.91
CA ASN A 349 25.32 76.75 29.95
C ASN A 349 24.49 75.47 29.83
N SER A 350 23.20 75.58 29.48
CA SER A 350 22.32 74.42 29.30
C SER A 350 22.57 73.67 27.99
N VAL A 351 22.96 74.40 26.93
CA VAL A 351 23.41 73.86 25.64
C VAL A 351 24.78 73.20 25.78
N ILE A 352 25.70 73.74 26.59
CA ILE A 352 26.97 73.07 26.91
C ILE A 352 26.70 71.76 27.63
N ALA A 353 25.75 71.72 28.58
CA ALA A 353 25.37 70.47 29.26
C ALA A 353 24.76 69.44 28.29
N ILE A 354 23.86 69.87 27.38
CA ILE A 354 23.33 69.00 26.32
C ILE A 354 24.43 68.54 25.37
N LEU A 355 25.31 69.44 24.91
CA LEU A 355 26.41 69.10 24.01
C LEU A 355 27.41 68.15 24.67
N GLN A 356 27.70 68.32 25.97
CA GLN A 356 28.53 67.39 26.73
C GLN A 356 27.85 66.03 26.87
N ALA A 357 26.55 65.98 27.16
CA ALA A 357 25.83 64.73 27.26
C ALA A 357 25.69 64.02 25.90
N VAL A 358 25.38 64.76 24.83
CA VAL A 358 25.34 64.24 23.45
C VAL A 358 26.72 63.77 23.00
N HIS A 359 27.80 64.45 23.42
CA HIS A 359 29.16 64.00 23.19
C HIS A 359 29.45 62.69 23.93
N GLN A 360 29.01 62.54 25.18
CA GLN A 360 29.16 61.30 25.95
C GLN A 360 28.30 60.15 25.38
N LEU A 361 27.07 60.44 24.93
CA LEU A 361 26.21 59.54 24.16
C LEU A 361 26.91 59.07 22.86
N SER A 362 27.56 60.00 22.15
CA SER A 362 28.39 59.70 20.98
C SER A 362 29.63 58.86 21.31
N GLN A 363 30.13 58.94 22.54
CA GLN A 363 31.19 58.05 23.05
C GLN A 363 30.64 56.71 23.57
N ARG A 364 29.37 56.39 23.27
CA ARG A 364 28.68 55.14 23.61
C ARG A 364 28.43 54.98 25.11
N ASP A 365 28.43 56.09 25.86
CA ASP A 365 28.08 56.10 27.28
C ASP A 365 26.60 56.45 27.46
N LEU A 366 25.76 55.41 27.58
CA LEU A 366 24.31 55.55 27.76
C LEU A 366 23.92 55.63 29.25
N THR A 367 24.90 55.75 30.15
CA THR A 367 24.64 55.94 31.59
C THR A 367 24.40 57.39 31.97
N VAL A 368 24.74 58.31 31.06
CA VAL A 368 24.68 59.76 31.26
C VAL A 368 23.24 60.25 31.08
N ARG A 369 22.81 61.13 31.99
CA ARG A 369 21.51 61.81 31.94
C ARG A 369 21.70 63.30 31.86
N VAL A 370 20.89 63.94 31.01
CA VAL A 370 20.81 65.40 30.95
C VAL A 370 19.88 65.88 32.06
N ALA A 371 20.31 66.88 32.84
CA ALA A 371 19.47 67.50 33.85
C ALA A 371 18.28 68.21 33.19
N VAL A 372 17.06 67.90 33.61
CA VAL A 372 15.83 68.50 33.06
C VAL A 372 15.53 69.81 33.79
N THR A 373 15.56 70.91 33.05
CA THR A 373 15.21 72.27 33.51
C THR A 373 13.75 72.60 33.18
N GLU A 374 13.18 73.64 33.80
CA GLU A 374 11.75 74.02 33.62
C GLU A 374 11.50 74.86 32.34
N ASP A 375 12.52 75.04 31.51
CA ASP A 375 12.52 75.89 30.30
C ASP A 375 12.43 75.05 29.01
N ILE A 376 12.50 75.73 27.86
CA ILE A 376 12.44 75.10 26.51
C ILE A 376 13.55 74.05 26.33
N ILE A 377 14.68 74.20 27.02
CA ILE A 377 15.79 73.25 27.01
C ILE A 377 15.46 71.97 27.82
N GLY A 378 14.57 72.07 28.80
CA GLY A 378 13.99 70.95 29.52
C GLY A 378 13.35 69.90 28.62
N THR A 379 12.49 70.33 27.69
CA THR A 379 11.80 69.42 26.74
C THR A 379 12.78 68.69 25.82
N VAL A 380 13.87 69.35 25.42
CA VAL A 380 14.93 68.73 24.62
C VAL A 380 15.72 67.72 25.46
N SER A 381 16.06 68.08 26.70
CA SER A 381 16.74 67.21 27.66
C SER A 381 15.91 65.95 27.97
N ASP A 382 14.60 66.10 28.13
CA ASP A 382 13.65 65.01 28.34
C ASP A 382 13.55 64.10 27.11
N SER A 383 13.46 64.68 25.90
CA SER A 383 13.47 63.92 24.64
C SER A 383 14.77 63.13 24.44
N ILE A 384 15.93 63.70 24.82
CA ILE A 384 17.23 63.01 24.78
C ILE A 384 17.27 61.87 25.79
N ASN A 385 16.78 62.08 27.02
CA ASN A 385 16.70 61.04 28.04
C ASN A 385 15.75 59.91 27.59
N GLN A 386 14.59 60.22 27.01
CA GLN A 386 13.65 59.24 26.46
C GLN A 386 14.26 58.45 25.30
N LEU A 387 14.94 59.12 24.37
CA LEU A 387 15.69 58.44 23.29
C LEU A 387 16.77 57.52 23.87
N THR A 388 17.49 57.96 24.90
CA THR A 388 18.50 57.15 25.59
C THR A 388 17.87 55.91 26.22
N ASP A 389 16.72 56.05 26.89
CA ASP A 389 16.00 54.92 27.50
C ASP A 389 15.49 53.91 26.48
N GLU A 390 14.86 54.37 25.42
CA GLU A 390 14.40 53.48 24.34
C GLU A 390 15.59 52.81 23.64
N THR A 391 16.72 53.51 23.47
CA THR A 391 17.95 52.90 22.93
C THR A 391 18.54 51.84 23.87
N VAL A 392 18.58 52.11 25.18
CA VAL A 392 19.03 51.14 26.19
C VAL A 392 18.15 49.90 26.19
N LYS A 393 16.81 50.06 26.16
CA LYS A 393 15.87 48.93 26.08
C LYS A 393 16.11 48.08 24.83
N VAL A 394 16.21 48.71 23.66
CA VAL A 394 16.48 48.00 22.40
C VAL A 394 17.82 47.26 22.45
N LEU A 395 18.89 47.88 22.95
CA LEU A 395 20.20 47.22 23.07
C LEU A 395 20.18 46.04 24.06
N MET A 396 19.47 46.17 25.19
CA MET A 396 19.26 45.07 26.14
C MET A 396 18.47 43.92 25.52
N ASP A 397 17.42 44.22 24.76
CA ASP A 397 16.65 43.20 24.03
C ASP A 397 17.49 42.52 22.95
N VAL A 398 18.31 43.27 22.21
CA VAL A 398 19.24 42.70 21.23
C VAL A 398 20.25 41.77 21.89
N HIS A 399 20.82 42.16 23.04
CA HIS A 399 21.74 41.32 23.81
C HIS A 399 21.07 40.02 24.28
N ARG A 400 19.85 40.12 24.84
CA ARG A 400 19.07 38.98 25.30
C ARG A 400 18.70 38.04 24.16
N ILE A 401 18.17 38.56 23.05
CA ILE A 401 17.79 37.77 21.86
C ILE A 401 19.03 37.10 21.26
N ALA A 402 20.15 37.80 21.14
CA ALA A 402 21.40 37.20 20.65
C ALA A 402 21.90 36.07 21.56
N GLY A 403 21.79 36.22 22.88
CA GLY A 403 22.08 35.16 23.84
C GLY A 403 21.18 33.93 23.63
N GLN A 404 19.86 34.14 23.48
CA GLN A 404 18.90 33.07 23.20
C GLN A 404 19.18 32.36 21.87
N VAL A 405 19.57 33.11 20.83
CA VAL A 405 19.97 32.52 19.54
C VAL A 405 21.25 31.68 19.70
N ALA A 406 22.25 32.17 20.43
CA ALA A 406 23.49 31.43 20.64
C ALA A 406 23.27 30.12 21.42
N GLU A 407 22.43 30.13 22.46
CA GLU A 407 22.03 28.95 23.21
C GLU A 407 21.23 27.97 22.33
N GLY A 408 20.22 28.48 21.61
CA GLY A 408 19.43 27.70 20.66
C GLY A 408 20.28 27.02 19.60
N SER A 409 21.23 27.75 18.99
CA SER A 409 22.20 27.20 18.04
C SER A 409 23.10 26.13 18.67
N SER A 410 23.55 26.31 19.92
CA SER A 410 24.34 25.27 20.60
C SER A 410 23.53 23.98 20.81
N ASN A 411 22.24 24.10 21.17
CA ASN A 411 21.35 22.95 21.33
C ASN A 411 21.10 22.25 19.99
N VAL A 412 20.85 23.02 18.91
CA VAL A 412 20.69 22.47 17.56
C VAL A 412 21.95 21.70 17.13
N ARG A 413 23.16 22.22 17.40
CA ARG A 413 24.42 21.52 17.09
C ARG A 413 24.56 20.21 17.86
N SER A 414 24.25 20.19 19.16
CA SER A 414 24.28 18.96 19.95
C SER A 414 23.28 17.91 19.43
N GLN A 415 22.08 18.36 19.04
CA GLN A 415 21.07 17.50 18.44
C GLN A 415 21.53 16.97 17.07
N ALA A 416 22.13 17.82 16.24
CA ALA A 416 22.68 17.44 14.94
C ALA A 416 23.77 16.36 15.08
N GLN A 417 24.64 16.49 16.07
CA GLN A 417 25.65 15.47 16.38
C GLN A 417 25.02 14.12 16.76
N LEU A 418 23.98 14.13 17.60
CA LEU A 418 23.26 12.92 17.97
C LEU A 418 22.61 12.26 16.74
N VAL A 419 21.96 13.04 15.88
CA VAL A 419 21.34 12.53 14.64
C VAL A 419 22.41 11.95 13.71
N SER A 420 23.58 12.59 13.58
CA SER A 420 24.71 12.06 12.79
C SER A 420 25.18 10.68 13.27
N THR A 421 25.39 10.52 14.57
CA THR A 421 25.77 9.21 15.15
C THR A 421 24.70 8.15 14.96
N THR A 422 23.42 8.55 15.04
CA THR A 422 22.28 7.65 14.80
C THR A 422 22.22 7.23 13.33
N ALA A 423 22.45 8.14 12.40
CA ALA A 423 22.49 7.84 10.96
C ALA A 423 23.66 6.90 10.59
N ASP A 424 24.82 7.01 11.24
CA ASP A 424 25.93 6.05 11.07
C ASP A 424 25.57 4.65 11.58
N ALA A 425 24.95 4.56 12.77
CA ALA A 425 24.46 3.30 13.31
C ALA A 425 23.39 2.67 12.41
N GLU A 426 22.50 3.49 11.83
CA GLU A 426 21.47 3.02 10.92
C GLU A 426 22.05 2.45 9.62
N ARG A 427 23.08 3.09 9.03
CA ARG A 427 23.77 2.54 7.86
C ARG A 427 24.38 1.17 8.11
N LYS A 428 24.96 0.94 9.30
CA LYS A 428 25.47 -0.39 9.69
C LYS A 428 24.35 -1.41 9.80
N ARG A 429 23.20 -1.04 10.37
CA ARG A 429 22.03 -1.92 10.46
C ARG A 429 21.44 -2.26 9.09
N VAL A 430 21.37 -1.29 8.18
CA VAL A 430 20.97 -1.48 6.78
C VAL A 430 21.89 -2.50 6.10
N GLY A 431 23.22 -2.39 6.28
CA GLY A 431 24.18 -3.36 5.76
C GLY A 431 23.92 -4.79 6.28
N GLN A 432 23.73 -4.95 7.59
CA GLN A 432 23.41 -6.25 8.19
C GLN A 432 22.08 -6.84 7.70
N MET A 433 21.07 -5.99 7.44
CA MET A 433 19.81 -6.42 6.85
C MET A 433 19.99 -6.92 5.41
N ILE A 434 20.82 -6.26 4.60
CA ILE A 434 21.13 -6.71 3.23
C ILE A 434 21.76 -8.10 3.26
N ASP A 435 22.74 -8.32 4.13
CA ASP A 435 23.38 -9.64 4.28
C ASP A 435 22.36 -10.71 4.70
N SER A 436 21.51 -10.41 5.69
CA SER A 436 20.45 -11.32 6.15
C SER A 436 19.42 -11.64 5.07
N LEU A 437 19.10 -10.67 4.20
CA LEU A 437 18.18 -10.88 3.07
C LEU A 437 18.83 -11.71 1.96
N ASN A 438 20.14 -11.58 1.73
CA ASN A 438 20.88 -12.45 0.82
C ASN A 438 20.87 -13.90 1.33
N ASP A 439 21.15 -14.13 2.61
CA ASP A 439 21.10 -15.44 3.26
C ASP A 439 19.69 -16.06 3.17
N THR A 440 18.66 -15.24 3.39
CA THR A 440 17.25 -15.63 3.24
C THR A 440 16.95 -16.05 1.80
N THR A 441 17.44 -15.29 0.81
CA THR A 441 17.24 -15.60 -0.61
C THR A 441 17.93 -16.91 -1.00
N GLN A 442 19.14 -17.15 -0.49
CA GLN A 442 19.84 -18.43 -0.68
C GLN A 442 19.05 -19.60 -0.06
N SER A 443 18.53 -19.41 1.15
CA SER A 443 17.72 -20.42 1.84
C SER A 443 16.44 -20.75 1.06
N ILE A 444 15.75 -19.75 0.51
CA ILE A 444 14.56 -19.94 -0.34
C ILE A 444 14.91 -20.76 -1.59
N ASN A 445 16.07 -20.51 -2.20
CA ASN A 445 16.51 -21.29 -3.36
C ASN A 445 16.83 -22.75 -3.00
N GLN A 446 17.37 -23.00 -1.81
CA GLN A 446 17.57 -24.36 -1.30
C GLN A 446 16.24 -25.08 -1.04
N VAL A 447 15.25 -24.39 -0.45
CA VAL A 447 13.90 -24.95 -0.25
C VAL A 447 13.27 -25.29 -1.60
N ALA A 448 13.40 -24.43 -2.61
CA ALA A 448 12.88 -24.72 -3.96
C ALA A 448 13.51 -25.98 -4.56
N ALA A 449 14.82 -26.19 -4.41
CA ALA A 449 15.49 -27.41 -4.86
C ALA A 449 15.00 -28.66 -4.10
N MET A 450 14.78 -28.55 -2.78
CA MET A 450 14.23 -29.64 -1.96
C MET A 450 12.78 -29.98 -2.35
N VAL A 451 11.98 -28.99 -2.74
CA VAL A 451 10.60 -29.19 -3.23
C VAL A 451 10.62 -30.01 -4.52
N GLU A 452 11.46 -29.66 -5.50
CA GLU A 452 11.59 -30.42 -6.75
C GLU A 452 12.01 -31.88 -6.50
N GLN A 453 13.00 -32.09 -5.62
CA GLN A 453 13.44 -33.43 -5.25
C GLN A 453 12.34 -34.23 -4.52
N SER A 454 11.61 -33.58 -3.62
CA SER A 454 10.51 -34.21 -2.87
C SER A 454 9.37 -34.59 -3.80
N ASN A 455 9.05 -33.73 -4.77
CA ASN A 455 8.02 -34.00 -5.78
C ASN A 455 8.38 -35.24 -6.62
N THR A 456 9.63 -35.31 -7.10
CA THR A 456 10.14 -36.47 -7.84
C THR A 456 10.03 -37.75 -7.00
N SER A 457 10.39 -37.69 -5.72
CA SER A 457 10.33 -38.83 -4.80
C SER A 457 8.90 -39.27 -4.53
N ALA A 458 7.97 -38.32 -4.38
CA ALA A 458 6.55 -38.61 -4.17
C ALA A 458 5.92 -39.27 -5.42
N VAL A 459 6.23 -38.79 -6.63
CA VAL A 459 5.79 -39.40 -7.88
C VAL A 459 6.30 -40.85 -8.00
N GLN A 460 7.57 -41.09 -7.67
CA GLN A 460 8.13 -42.45 -7.63
C GLN A 460 7.43 -43.34 -6.59
N ALA A 461 7.16 -42.82 -5.40
CA ALA A 461 6.45 -43.55 -4.34
C ALA A 461 5.02 -43.93 -4.77
N THR A 462 4.29 -43.04 -5.45
CA THR A 462 2.98 -43.33 -6.03
C THR A 462 3.07 -44.48 -7.03
N GLN A 463 4.02 -44.41 -7.97
CA GLN A 463 4.19 -45.44 -9.01
C GLN A 463 4.52 -46.83 -8.42
N VAL A 464 5.39 -46.88 -7.41
CA VAL A 464 5.74 -48.13 -6.72
C VAL A 464 4.53 -48.66 -5.92
N THR A 465 3.75 -47.78 -5.30
CA THR A 465 2.57 -48.17 -4.53
C THR A 465 1.44 -48.70 -5.44
N ASP A 466 1.25 -48.10 -6.61
CA ASP A 466 0.29 -48.57 -7.61
C ASP A 466 0.64 -50.00 -8.07
N LEU A 467 1.92 -50.23 -8.41
CA LEU A 467 2.40 -51.57 -8.79
C LEU A 467 2.24 -52.59 -7.66
N ALA A 468 2.49 -52.17 -6.41
CA ALA A 468 2.30 -53.02 -5.24
C ALA A 468 0.82 -53.36 -5.03
N LEU A 469 -0.09 -52.41 -5.24
CA LEU A 469 -1.53 -52.62 -5.14
C LEU A 469 -2.05 -53.61 -6.19
N ASP A 470 -1.55 -53.49 -7.42
CA ASP A 470 -1.85 -54.44 -8.51
C ASP A 470 -1.39 -55.86 -8.15
N THR A 471 -0.16 -55.98 -7.62
CA THR A 471 0.42 -57.26 -7.20
C THR A 471 -0.39 -57.92 -6.09
N VAL A 472 -0.79 -57.14 -5.06
CA VAL A 472 -1.63 -57.64 -3.97
C VAL A 472 -3.02 -58.05 -4.48
N THR A 473 -3.61 -57.26 -5.37
CA THR A 473 -4.92 -57.57 -5.96
C THR A 473 -4.87 -58.86 -6.78
N ALA A 474 -3.78 -59.09 -7.52
CA ALA A 474 -3.54 -60.35 -8.21
C ALA A 474 -3.39 -61.53 -7.23
N ALA A 475 -2.70 -61.34 -6.10
CA ALA A 475 -2.57 -62.37 -5.08
C ALA A 475 -3.91 -62.76 -4.43
N VAL A 476 -4.78 -61.77 -4.13
CA VAL A 476 -6.14 -62.04 -3.63
C VAL A 476 -6.96 -62.85 -4.63
N LYS A 477 -6.92 -62.48 -5.92
CA LYS A 477 -7.58 -63.26 -6.99
C LYS A 477 -7.04 -64.69 -7.08
N GLY A 478 -5.72 -64.86 -6.93
CA GLY A 478 -5.08 -66.18 -6.89
C GLY A 478 -5.55 -67.04 -5.73
N MET A 479 -5.70 -66.47 -4.52
CA MET A 479 -6.22 -67.18 -3.36
C MET A 479 -7.67 -67.63 -3.55
N GLU A 480 -8.50 -66.83 -4.21
CA GLU A 480 -9.89 -67.21 -4.53
C GLU A 480 -9.94 -68.39 -5.51
N ALA A 481 -9.09 -68.38 -6.54
CA ALA A 481 -8.97 -69.51 -7.48
C ALA A 481 -8.48 -70.80 -6.80
N ILE A 482 -7.53 -70.69 -5.86
CA ILE A 482 -7.07 -71.82 -5.05
C ILE A 482 -8.22 -72.35 -4.17
N ARG A 483 -8.99 -71.47 -3.53
CA ARG A 483 -10.14 -71.82 -2.70
C ARG A 483 -11.20 -72.59 -3.52
N GLU A 484 -11.48 -72.15 -4.74
CA GLU A 484 -12.42 -72.83 -5.65
C GLU A 484 -11.92 -74.24 -6.03
N THR A 485 -10.64 -74.37 -6.37
CA THR A 485 -10.01 -75.65 -6.73
C THR A 485 -10.03 -76.64 -5.56
N ILE A 486 -9.78 -76.16 -4.33
CA ILE A 486 -9.82 -76.98 -3.12
C ILE A 486 -11.26 -77.45 -2.84
N ALA A 487 -12.25 -76.58 -3.01
CA ALA A 487 -13.66 -76.94 -2.82
C ALA A 487 -14.13 -78.00 -3.83
N GLU A 488 -13.63 -77.96 -5.08
CA GLU A 488 -13.88 -79.03 -6.06
C GLU A 488 -13.20 -80.35 -5.65
N THR A 489 -11.96 -80.25 -5.16
CA THR A 489 -11.17 -81.40 -4.68
C THR A 489 -11.87 -82.08 -3.49
N GLU A 490 -12.40 -81.32 -2.55
CA GLU A 490 -13.20 -81.81 -1.42
C GLU A 490 -14.41 -82.64 -1.91
N LYS A 491 -15.16 -82.13 -2.90
CA LYS A 491 -16.31 -82.85 -3.49
C LYS A 491 -15.89 -84.16 -4.15
N ARG A 492 -14.74 -84.19 -4.84
CA ARG A 492 -14.19 -85.42 -5.45
C ARG A 492 -13.82 -86.45 -4.40
N ILE A 493 -13.19 -86.04 -3.30
CA ILE A 493 -12.79 -86.93 -2.20
C ILE A 493 -14.01 -87.47 -1.45
N LYS A 494 -15.04 -86.65 -1.19
CA LYS A 494 -16.30 -87.12 -0.57
C LYS A 494 -16.96 -88.22 -1.40
N ARG A 495 -17.05 -88.03 -2.73
CA ARG A 495 -17.55 -89.06 -3.65
C ARG A 495 -16.70 -90.34 -3.61
N LEU A 496 -15.37 -90.22 -3.50
CA LEU A 496 -14.50 -91.39 -3.32
C LEU A 496 -14.81 -92.14 -2.02
N GLY A 497 -15.03 -91.42 -0.92
CA GLY A 497 -15.45 -92.01 0.36
C GLY A 497 -16.79 -92.75 0.26
N GLU A 498 -17.78 -92.17 -0.40
CA GLU A 498 -19.08 -92.82 -0.66
C GLU A 498 -18.92 -94.10 -1.50
N ARG A 499 -18.09 -94.07 -2.55
CA ARG A 499 -17.80 -95.26 -3.37
C ARG A 499 -17.05 -96.34 -2.61
N SER A 500 -16.10 -95.98 -1.74
CA SER A 500 -15.41 -96.93 -0.88
C SER A 500 -16.35 -97.59 0.13
N GLN A 501 -17.34 -96.85 0.65
CA GLN A 501 -18.40 -97.40 1.50
C GLN A 501 -19.31 -98.39 0.75
N GLU A 502 -19.67 -98.07 -0.50
CA GLU A 502 -20.42 -98.97 -1.38
C GLU A 502 -19.64 -100.28 -1.64
N ILE A 503 -18.34 -100.18 -1.92
CA ILE A 503 -17.45 -101.35 -2.09
C ILE A 503 -17.37 -102.17 -0.81
N SER A 504 -17.22 -101.54 0.36
CA SER A 504 -17.20 -102.24 1.66
C SER A 504 -18.47 -103.09 1.87
N GLY A 505 -19.63 -102.55 1.50
CA GLY A 505 -20.90 -103.28 1.52
C GLY A 505 -20.92 -104.50 0.58
N ILE A 506 -20.40 -104.36 -0.63
CA ILE A 506 -20.27 -105.47 -1.59
C ILE A 506 -19.32 -106.55 -1.08
N VAL A 507 -18.16 -106.17 -0.55
CA VAL A 507 -17.15 -107.10 -0.03
C VAL A 507 -17.72 -107.90 1.15
N ASN A 508 -18.48 -107.26 2.05
CA ASN A 508 -19.16 -107.94 3.15
C ASN A 508 -20.23 -108.93 2.66
N LEU A 509 -20.97 -108.57 1.60
CA LEU A 509 -21.94 -109.48 0.97
C LEU A 509 -21.24 -110.70 0.37
N ILE A 510 -20.12 -110.52 -0.35
CA ILE A 510 -19.36 -111.63 -0.93
C ILE A 510 -18.80 -112.52 0.19
N ASN A 511 -18.24 -111.95 1.26
CA ASN A 511 -17.76 -112.72 2.41
C ASN A 511 -18.88 -113.59 3.01
N THR A 512 -20.09 -113.04 3.14
CA THR A 512 -21.28 -113.78 3.59
C THR A 512 -21.68 -114.90 2.63
N ILE A 513 -21.60 -114.66 1.31
CA ILE A 513 -21.88 -115.68 0.28
C ILE A 513 -20.82 -116.80 0.34
N SER A 514 -19.54 -116.45 0.48
CA SER A 514 -18.44 -117.41 0.59
C SER A 514 -18.56 -118.25 1.86
N GLU A 515 -18.97 -117.67 2.98
CA GLU A 515 -19.26 -118.41 4.21
C GLU A 515 -20.44 -119.38 4.05
N ARG A 516 -21.54 -118.94 3.43
CA ARG A 516 -22.67 -119.83 3.11
C ARG A 516 -22.26 -120.95 2.14
N THR A 517 -21.45 -120.63 1.14
CA THR A 517 -20.96 -121.59 0.14
C THR A 517 -20.03 -122.62 0.79
N HIS A 518 -19.16 -122.20 1.71
CA HIS A 518 -18.30 -123.08 2.49
C HIS A 518 -19.13 -124.08 3.33
N VAL A 519 -20.19 -123.61 4.00
CA VAL A 519 -21.10 -124.47 4.77
C VAL A 519 -21.88 -125.44 3.87
N LEU A 520 -22.37 -124.97 2.72
CA LEU A 520 -23.06 -125.83 1.74
C LEU A 520 -22.14 -126.91 1.18
N ALA A 521 -20.89 -126.56 0.88
CA ALA A 521 -19.88 -127.48 0.38
C ALA A 521 -19.48 -128.51 1.44
N LEU A 522 -19.33 -128.10 2.70
CA LEU A 522 -19.08 -129.00 3.83
C LEU A 522 -20.22 -130.00 4.02
N ASN A 523 -21.48 -129.53 3.97
CA ASN A 523 -22.66 -130.40 4.05
C ASN A 523 -22.73 -131.38 2.87
N ALA A 524 -22.40 -130.93 1.66
CA ALA A 524 -22.34 -131.78 0.47
C ALA A 524 -21.23 -132.84 0.55
N SER A 525 -20.04 -132.46 1.07
CA SER A 525 -18.92 -133.37 1.30
C SER A 525 -19.28 -134.44 2.34
N MET A 526 -19.93 -134.03 3.44
CA MET A 526 -20.45 -134.94 4.47
C MET A 526 -21.45 -135.94 3.87
N GLN A 527 -22.42 -135.48 3.07
CA GLN A 527 -23.39 -136.42 2.45
C GLN A 527 -22.78 -137.29 1.36
N ALA A 528 -21.78 -136.80 0.63
CA ALA A 528 -21.02 -137.60 -0.31
C ALA A 528 -20.21 -138.71 0.40
N ALA A 529 -19.68 -138.44 1.60
CA ALA A 529 -19.05 -139.46 2.44
C ALA A 529 -20.05 -140.50 2.97
N VAL A 530 -21.29 -140.10 3.29
CA VAL A 530 -22.39 -141.01 3.69
C VAL A 530 -22.79 -141.97 2.56
N ALA A 531 -22.69 -141.55 1.30
CA ALA A 531 -23.03 -142.36 0.13
C ALA A 531 -21.95 -143.39 -0.29
N GLY A 532 -20.81 -143.46 0.41
CA GLY A 532 -19.74 -144.45 0.17
C GLY A 532 -19.10 -144.35 -1.23
N GLU A 533 -18.85 -145.50 -1.88
CA GLU A 533 -18.20 -145.57 -3.22
C GLU A 533 -18.98 -144.81 -4.31
N ALA A 534 -20.32 -144.71 -4.22
CA ALA A 534 -21.14 -143.98 -5.19
C ALA A 534 -21.03 -142.44 -5.06
N GLY A 535 -20.65 -141.94 -3.87
CA GLY A 535 -20.51 -140.51 -3.58
C GLY A 535 -19.12 -139.93 -3.85
N ARG A 536 -18.13 -140.77 -4.17
CA ARG A 536 -16.71 -140.38 -4.24
C ARG A 536 -16.41 -139.24 -5.22
N GLY A 537 -17.07 -139.22 -6.39
CA GLY A 537 -16.94 -138.13 -7.35
C GLY A 537 -17.55 -136.81 -6.85
N PHE A 538 -18.68 -136.88 -6.13
CA PHE A 538 -19.31 -135.69 -5.52
C PHE A 538 -18.53 -135.16 -4.32
N ALA A 539 -17.87 -136.03 -3.54
CA ALA A 539 -17.04 -135.62 -2.42
C ALA A 539 -15.86 -134.75 -2.87
N VAL A 540 -15.17 -135.14 -3.96
CA VAL A 540 -14.05 -134.37 -4.54
C VAL A 540 -14.51 -133.00 -5.02
N VAL A 541 -15.66 -132.91 -5.70
CA VAL A 541 -16.22 -131.62 -6.15
C VAL A 541 -16.61 -130.75 -4.95
N ALA A 542 -17.22 -131.33 -3.92
CA ALA A 542 -17.62 -130.60 -2.71
C ALA A 542 -16.40 -130.07 -1.93
N GLU A 543 -15.33 -130.84 -1.82
CA GLU A 543 -14.07 -130.40 -1.19
C GLU A 543 -13.38 -129.27 -1.99
N GLU A 544 -13.43 -129.33 -3.33
CA GLU A 544 -12.91 -128.26 -4.18
C GLU A 544 -13.75 -126.97 -4.09
N VAL A 545 -15.08 -127.07 -4.01
CA VAL A 545 -15.97 -125.91 -3.76
C VAL A 545 -15.72 -125.33 -2.37
N GLN A 546 -15.49 -126.17 -1.35
CA GLN A 546 -15.15 -125.73 0.00
C GLN A 546 -13.84 -124.94 0.02
N ARG A 547 -12.81 -125.46 -0.66
CA ARG A 547 -11.50 -124.81 -0.81
C ARG A 547 -11.59 -123.48 -1.57
N LEU A 548 -12.42 -123.43 -2.62
CA LEU A 548 -12.65 -122.20 -3.38
C LEU A 548 -13.41 -121.15 -2.57
N ALA A 549 -14.39 -121.58 -1.76
CA ALA A 549 -15.13 -120.71 -0.85
C ALA A 549 -14.23 -120.14 0.26
N GLU A 550 -13.33 -120.95 0.83
CA GLU A 550 -12.33 -120.50 1.81
C GLU A 550 -11.31 -119.53 1.19
N SER A 551 -10.83 -119.82 -0.01
CA SER A 551 -9.97 -118.91 -0.79
C SER A 551 -10.67 -117.57 -1.06
N SER A 552 -11.95 -117.62 -1.47
CA SER A 552 -12.77 -116.42 -1.69
C SER A 552 -12.97 -115.61 -0.41
N ARG A 553 -13.24 -116.28 0.72
CA ARG A 553 -13.34 -115.64 2.04
C ARG A 553 -12.05 -114.90 2.40
N ASN A 554 -10.91 -115.58 2.31
CA ASN A 554 -9.60 -115.01 2.61
C ASN A 554 -9.29 -113.80 1.69
N ALA A 555 -9.58 -113.91 0.39
CA ALA A 555 -9.42 -112.81 -0.55
C ALA A 555 -10.35 -111.63 -0.22
N THR A 556 -11.61 -111.87 0.12
CA THR A 556 -12.54 -110.79 0.53
C THR A 556 -12.11 -110.11 1.81
N GLN A 557 -11.50 -110.83 2.77
CA GLN A 557 -10.99 -110.23 4.00
C GLN A 557 -9.76 -109.33 3.76
N GLN A 558 -8.90 -109.69 2.81
CA GLN A 558 -7.80 -108.83 2.35
C GLN A 558 -8.34 -107.58 1.66
N ILE A 559 -9.35 -107.70 0.78
CA ILE A 559 -10.00 -106.56 0.12
C ILE A 559 -10.68 -105.66 1.18
N ALA A 560 -11.37 -106.24 2.17
CA ALA A 560 -12.00 -105.47 3.24
C ALA A 560 -10.98 -104.62 4.02
N THR A 561 -9.81 -105.19 4.30
CA THR A 561 -8.70 -104.47 4.96
C THR A 561 -8.20 -103.31 4.09
N LEU A 562 -8.00 -103.54 2.78
CA LEU A 562 -7.60 -102.49 1.83
C LEU A 562 -8.64 -101.36 1.75
N VAL A 563 -9.93 -101.71 1.64
CA VAL A 563 -11.02 -100.73 1.58
C VAL A 563 -11.11 -99.94 2.89
N SER A 564 -10.93 -100.59 4.05
CA SER A 564 -10.87 -99.92 5.34
C SER A 564 -9.72 -98.91 5.41
N ASN A 565 -8.53 -99.26 4.91
CA ASN A 565 -7.40 -98.34 4.85
C ASN A 565 -7.69 -97.15 3.92
N ILE A 566 -8.27 -97.38 2.74
CA ILE A 566 -8.70 -96.31 1.82
C ILE A 566 -9.69 -95.36 2.51
N GLN A 567 -10.64 -95.89 3.30
CA GLN A 567 -11.61 -95.07 4.04
C GLN A 567 -10.94 -94.20 5.11
N ILE A 568 -9.99 -94.76 5.87
CA ILE A 568 -9.21 -94.01 6.88
C ILE A 568 -8.42 -92.89 6.19
N GLU A 569 -7.66 -93.22 5.14
CA GLU A 569 -6.87 -92.24 4.38
C GLU A 569 -7.75 -91.16 3.73
N THR A 570 -8.93 -91.52 3.23
CA THR A 570 -9.90 -90.57 2.66
C THR A 570 -10.38 -89.58 3.72
N ASN A 571 -10.73 -90.06 4.92
CA ASN A 571 -11.17 -89.20 6.02
C ASN A 571 -10.04 -88.28 6.52
N GLU A 572 -8.82 -88.79 6.62
CA GLU A 572 -7.64 -87.98 6.96
C GLU A 572 -7.37 -86.90 5.90
N THR A 573 -7.52 -87.24 4.62
CA THR A 573 -7.38 -86.29 3.51
C THR A 573 -8.43 -85.19 3.58
N ILE A 574 -9.69 -85.50 3.91
CA ILE A 574 -10.76 -84.49 4.12
C ILE A 574 -10.39 -83.54 5.26
N SER A 575 -9.88 -84.04 6.37
CA SER A 575 -9.40 -83.21 7.49
C SER A 575 -8.29 -82.25 7.06
N THR A 576 -7.33 -82.75 6.26
CA THR A 576 -6.26 -81.93 5.70
C THR A 576 -6.79 -80.85 4.76
N VAL A 577 -7.73 -81.19 3.87
CA VAL A 577 -8.39 -80.24 2.96
C VAL A 577 -9.08 -79.12 3.74
N ASN A 578 -9.84 -79.45 4.79
CA ASN A 578 -10.51 -78.45 5.64
C ASN A 578 -9.52 -77.50 6.32
N ARG A 579 -8.39 -78.02 6.81
CA ARG A 579 -7.31 -77.20 7.36
C ARG A 579 -6.72 -76.26 6.31
N THR A 580 -6.48 -76.74 5.09
CA THR A 580 -5.97 -75.93 3.98
C THR A 580 -6.94 -74.82 3.59
N ILE A 581 -8.25 -75.07 3.59
CA ILE A 581 -9.27 -74.02 3.36
C ILE A 581 -9.12 -72.90 4.39
N GLY A 582 -8.98 -73.24 5.67
CA GLY A 582 -8.74 -72.26 6.74
C GLY A 582 -7.48 -71.42 6.50
N GLN A 583 -6.38 -72.05 6.07
CA GLN A 583 -5.13 -71.35 5.75
C GLN A 583 -5.26 -70.42 4.54
N VAL A 584 -5.98 -70.82 3.50
CA VAL A 584 -6.22 -69.99 2.30
C VAL A 584 -7.10 -68.78 2.64
N VAL A 585 -8.14 -68.97 3.45
CA VAL A 585 -8.99 -67.86 3.93
C VAL A 585 -8.16 -66.86 4.73
N GLN A 586 -7.34 -67.35 5.67
CA GLN A 586 -6.44 -66.49 6.45
C GLN A 586 -5.42 -65.76 5.56
N GLY A 587 -4.86 -66.45 4.56
CA GLY A 587 -3.93 -65.85 3.58
C GLY A 587 -4.59 -64.77 2.73
N SER A 588 -5.82 -65.00 2.28
CA SER A 588 -6.63 -64.02 1.54
C SER A 588 -6.93 -62.78 2.38
N GLU A 589 -7.35 -62.97 3.64
CA GLU A 589 -7.61 -61.87 4.57
C GLU A 589 -6.35 -61.02 4.82
N GLN A 590 -5.18 -61.66 5.00
CA GLN A 590 -3.92 -60.96 5.19
C GLN A 590 -3.50 -60.17 3.93
N ALA A 591 -3.68 -60.74 2.74
CA ALA A 591 -3.43 -60.04 1.49
C ALA A 591 -4.37 -58.85 1.30
N GLN A 592 -5.66 -59.00 1.65
CA GLN A 592 -6.62 -57.90 1.62
C GLN A 592 -6.23 -56.76 2.57
N LYS A 593 -5.82 -57.08 3.80
CA LYS A 593 -5.29 -56.09 4.76
C LYS A 593 -4.06 -55.35 4.20
N ALA A 594 -3.15 -56.06 3.55
CA ALA A 594 -2.01 -55.43 2.89
C ALA A 594 -2.47 -54.47 1.77
N GLY A 595 -3.48 -54.85 0.99
CA GLY A 595 -4.07 -54.00 -0.04
C GLY A 595 -4.72 -52.74 0.52
N ASP A 596 -5.41 -52.84 1.66
CA ASP A 596 -5.95 -51.69 2.38
C ASP A 596 -4.85 -50.73 2.87
N GLN A 597 -3.74 -51.26 3.40
CA GLN A 597 -2.59 -50.42 3.79
C GLN A 597 -1.94 -49.74 2.58
N MET A 598 -1.81 -50.43 1.44
CA MET A 598 -1.28 -49.81 0.22
C MET A 598 -2.18 -48.68 -0.29
N ARG A 599 -3.51 -48.83 -0.25
CA ARG A 599 -4.45 -47.74 -0.59
C ARG A 599 -4.28 -46.53 0.34
N ARG A 600 -4.07 -46.76 1.64
CA ARG A 600 -3.78 -45.66 2.60
C ARG A 600 -2.45 -44.98 2.28
N THR A 601 -1.41 -45.74 1.93
CA THR A 601 -0.12 -45.17 1.48
C THR A 601 -0.29 -44.32 0.22
N GLN A 602 -1.08 -44.77 -0.76
CA GLN A 602 -1.38 -44.03 -1.98
C GLN A 602 -2.06 -42.69 -1.64
N GLN A 603 -3.05 -42.69 -0.75
CA GLN A 603 -3.71 -41.48 -0.27
C GLN A 603 -2.72 -40.52 0.43
N PHE A 604 -1.90 -41.02 1.36
CA PHE A 604 -0.89 -40.19 2.03
C PHE A 604 0.13 -39.61 1.06
N THR A 605 0.49 -40.35 0.00
CA THR A 605 1.42 -39.85 -1.02
C THR A 605 0.77 -38.76 -1.87
N ALA A 606 -0.52 -38.87 -2.20
CA ALA A 606 -1.26 -37.81 -2.87
C ALA A 606 -1.36 -36.53 -2.01
N GLU A 607 -1.63 -36.68 -0.71
CA GLU A 607 -1.63 -35.57 0.25
C GLU A 607 -0.24 -34.92 0.36
N LEU A 608 0.83 -35.72 0.33
CA LEU A 608 2.22 -35.22 0.32
C LEU A 608 2.51 -34.37 -0.93
N VAL A 609 2.09 -34.81 -2.11
CA VAL A 609 2.23 -34.03 -3.35
C VAL A 609 1.52 -32.68 -3.23
N ALA A 610 0.29 -32.66 -2.70
CA ALA A 610 -0.44 -31.42 -2.48
C ALA A 610 0.26 -30.48 -1.47
N GLN A 611 0.88 -31.03 -0.42
CA GLN A 611 1.68 -30.25 0.52
C GLN A 611 2.93 -29.66 -0.13
N ILE A 612 3.64 -30.43 -0.94
CA ILE A 612 4.83 -29.98 -1.67
C ILE A 612 4.47 -28.81 -2.60
N GLN A 613 3.32 -28.87 -3.29
CA GLN A 613 2.85 -27.79 -4.14
C GLN A 613 2.61 -26.49 -3.36
N ARG A 614 1.97 -26.57 -2.19
CA ARG A 614 1.78 -25.39 -1.30
C ARG A 614 3.11 -24.81 -0.81
N ILE A 615 4.11 -25.66 -0.53
CA ILE A 615 5.45 -25.20 -0.15
C ILE A 615 6.13 -24.48 -1.33
N ALA A 616 5.95 -24.96 -2.57
CA ALA A 616 6.47 -24.29 -3.76
C ALA A 616 5.87 -22.89 -3.93
N GLU A 617 4.54 -22.77 -3.78
CA GLU A 617 3.81 -21.50 -3.86
C GLU A 617 4.27 -20.52 -2.77
N ALA A 618 4.31 -20.97 -1.51
CA ALA A 618 4.80 -20.17 -0.39
C ALA A 618 6.26 -19.71 -0.58
N SER A 619 7.13 -20.59 -1.13
CA SER A 619 8.53 -20.25 -1.42
C SER A 619 8.64 -19.20 -2.53
N SER A 620 7.78 -19.27 -3.54
CA SER A 620 7.72 -18.27 -4.62
C SER A 620 7.26 -16.91 -4.09
N GLU A 621 6.21 -16.90 -3.25
CA GLU A 621 5.72 -15.68 -2.60
C GLU A 621 6.78 -15.07 -1.68
N GLN A 622 7.46 -15.89 -0.88
CA GLN A 622 8.53 -15.44 0.01
C GLN A 622 9.69 -14.83 -0.79
N ARG A 623 10.01 -15.36 -1.97
CA ARG A 623 11.01 -14.78 -2.88
C ARG A 623 10.60 -13.37 -3.33
N ALA A 624 9.35 -13.18 -3.71
CA ALA A 624 8.83 -11.87 -4.10
C ALA A 624 8.90 -10.87 -2.94
N LYS A 625 8.47 -11.28 -1.73
CA LYS A 625 8.55 -10.45 -0.52
C LYS A 625 9.99 -10.07 -0.17
N SER A 626 10.95 -11.01 -0.26
CA SER A 626 12.37 -10.72 -0.05
C SER A 626 12.91 -9.70 -1.06
N GLY A 627 12.46 -9.75 -2.32
CA GLY A 627 12.81 -8.75 -3.33
C GLY A 627 12.30 -7.34 -2.98
N THR A 628 11.05 -7.23 -2.52
CA THR A 628 10.47 -5.96 -2.06
C THR A 628 11.17 -5.43 -0.79
N LEU A 629 11.50 -6.31 0.15
CA LEU A 629 12.26 -5.95 1.35
C LEU A 629 13.65 -5.43 1.01
N LEU A 630 14.35 -6.07 0.06
CA LEU A 630 15.67 -5.62 -0.38
C LEU A 630 15.62 -4.20 -0.95
N SER A 631 14.63 -3.91 -1.79
CA SER A 631 14.41 -2.55 -2.32
C SER A 631 14.10 -1.55 -1.21
N SER A 632 13.28 -1.93 -0.23
CA SER A 632 12.93 -1.06 0.91
C SER A 632 14.16 -0.73 1.77
N VAL A 633 15.01 -1.72 2.03
CA VAL A 633 16.27 -1.56 2.78
C VAL A 633 17.28 -0.69 2.00
N GLN A 634 17.33 -0.78 0.68
CA GLN A 634 18.14 0.11 -0.15
C GLN A 634 17.69 1.57 -0.04
N ILE A 635 16.38 1.83 -0.11
CA ILE A 635 15.81 3.18 0.06
C ILE A 635 16.11 3.72 1.48
N MET A 636 16.07 2.87 2.51
CA MET A 636 16.47 3.25 3.86
C MET A 636 17.95 3.66 3.92
N GLY A 637 18.83 2.92 3.24
CA GLY A 637 20.25 3.27 3.11
C GLY A 637 20.46 4.64 2.48
N GLU A 638 19.80 4.90 1.35
CA GLU A 638 19.85 6.21 0.67
C GLU A 638 19.30 7.33 1.57
N SER A 639 18.23 7.06 2.32
CA SER A 639 17.67 8.03 3.26
C SER A 639 18.62 8.33 4.42
N ALA A 640 19.37 7.34 4.91
CA ALA A 640 20.37 7.55 5.95
C ALA A 640 21.56 8.39 5.43
N ASP A 641 22.00 8.16 4.19
CA ASP A 641 23.04 9.00 3.55
C ASP A 641 22.58 10.44 3.35
N ARG A 642 21.34 10.63 2.86
CA ARG A 642 20.75 11.97 2.72
C ARG A 642 20.61 12.70 4.07
N THR A 643 20.23 11.97 5.12
CA THR A 643 20.17 12.53 6.48
C THR A 643 21.55 12.99 6.94
N ALA A 644 22.60 12.20 6.71
CA ALA A 644 23.97 12.59 7.06
C ALA A 644 24.41 13.86 6.33
N LEU A 645 24.12 13.98 5.02
CA LEU A 645 24.40 15.19 4.23
C LEU A 645 23.65 16.42 4.75
N GLN A 646 22.39 16.25 5.12
CA GLN A 646 21.53 17.34 5.58
C GLN A 646 21.94 17.85 6.97
N ILE A 647 22.42 16.94 7.83
CA ILE A 647 22.98 17.28 9.14
C ILE A 647 24.30 18.05 9.00
N GLU A 648 25.15 17.69 8.03
CA GLU A 648 26.38 18.44 7.76
C GLU A 648 26.07 19.88 7.32
N ALA A 649 25.11 20.06 6.40
CA ALA A 649 24.65 21.39 6.00
C ALA A 649 24.06 22.18 7.19
N GLN A 650 23.24 21.53 8.02
CA GLN A 650 22.65 22.16 9.21
C GLN A 650 23.71 22.61 10.22
N ASN A 651 24.78 21.83 10.41
CA ASN A 651 25.89 22.21 11.27
C ASN A 651 26.59 23.48 10.77
N GLN A 652 26.82 23.60 9.46
CA GLN A 652 27.43 24.80 8.85
C GLN A 652 26.55 26.05 9.04
N GLU A 653 25.23 25.92 8.83
CA GLU A 653 24.29 27.03 9.09
C GLU A 653 24.24 27.41 10.57
N THR A 654 24.26 26.42 11.46
CA THR A 654 24.24 26.62 12.90
C THR A 654 25.51 27.32 13.39
N GLU A 655 26.66 26.99 12.81
CA GLU A 655 27.92 27.68 13.09
C GLU A 655 27.88 29.15 12.64
N SER A 656 27.30 29.42 11.46
CA SER A 656 27.09 30.78 10.96
C SER A 656 26.16 31.61 11.87
N LEU A 657 25.07 31.00 12.37
CA LEU A 657 24.16 31.62 13.33
C LEU A 657 24.88 31.94 14.65
N LEU A 658 25.66 31.00 15.18
CA LEU A 658 26.44 31.21 16.39
C LEU A 658 27.45 32.36 16.22
N ALA A 659 28.14 32.41 15.07
CA ALA A 659 29.08 33.48 14.74
C ALA A 659 28.38 34.84 14.58
N SER A 660 27.17 34.86 14.03
CA SER A 660 26.37 36.08 13.86
C SER A 660 25.81 36.58 15.19
N ALA A 661 25.32 35.69 16.05
CA ALA A 661 24.88 36.01 17.41
C ALA A 661 26.02 36.57 18.26
N ARG A 662 27.21 35.95 18.21
CA ARG A 662 28.42 36.47 18.88
C ARG A 662 28.80 37.87 18.39
N ARG A 663 28.82 38.09 17.07
CA ARG A 663 29.07 39.43 16.49
C ARG A 663 28.04 40.46 16.95
N LEU A 664 26.77 40.08 17.07
CA LEU A 664 25.72 40.96 17.57
C LEU A 664 25.97 41.35 19.03
N VAL A 665 26.31 40.36 19.88
CA VAL A 665 26.67 40.57 21.29
C VAL A 665 27.88 41.47 21.41
N ASP A 666 28.95 41.19 20.65
CA ASP A 666 30.17 41.98 20.64
C ASP A 666 29.87 43.43 20.22
N SER A 667 29.05 43.62 19.17
CA SER A 667 28.72 44.95 18.67
C SER A 667 27.86 45.77 19.64
N VAL A 668 27.00 45.13 20.43
CA VAL A 668 26.22 45.78 21.49
C VAL A 668 27.05 46.03 22.75
N SER A 669 28.01 45.16 23.06
CA SER A 669 28.86 45.24 24.26
C SER A 669 29.75 46.50 24.32
N VAL A 670 29.94 47.18 23.20
CA VAL A 670 30.72 48.42 23.11
C VAL A 670 29.99 49.61 23.76
N PHE A 671 28.67 49.51 23.95
CA PHE A 671 27.87 50.53 24.64
C PHE A 671 27.92 50.30 26.15
N LYS A 672 28.25 51.35 26.92
CA LYS A 672 28.13 51.32 28.37
C LYS A 672 26.67 51.51 28.75
N LEU A 673 26.07 50.43 29.23
CA LEU A 673 24.68 50.42 29.70
C LEU A 673 24.63 50.68 31.21
N PRO A 674 23.58 51.34 31.72
CA PRO A 674 23.37 51.47 33.15
C PRO A 674 23.24 50.07 33.76
N LYS A 675 23.90 49.82 34.89
CA LYS A 675 23.72 48.57 35.64
C LYS A 675 22.24 48.47 36.00
N SER A 676 21.58 47.39 35.56
CA SER A 676 20.20 47.12 35.89
C SER A 676 19.99 47.21 37.40
N VAL A 677 18.99 47.97 37.83
CA VAL A 677 18.33 47.77 39.13
C VAL A 677 17.49 46.51 39.05
#